data_AF-A0AA88RSS4-F1
#
_entry.id   AF-A0AA88RSS4-F1
#
_cell.length_a   1.000
_cell.length_b   1.000
_cell.length_c   1.000
_cell.angle_alpha   90.00
_cell.angle_beta   90.00
_cell.angle_gamma   90.00
#
_symmetry.space_group_name_H-M   'P 1'
#
loop_
_entity.id
_entity.type
_entity.pdbx_description
1 polymer ?
#
loop_
_entity_poly.entity_id
_entity_poly.type
_entity_poly.pdbx_seq_one_letter_code
_entity_poly.pdbx_strand_id
1 'polypeptide(L)'
;MEIVQTVMNNLRTRGVRKRRTTNEEDRLQLSELVNMESYSEWIHAVAEFTLRSLQSWQWASSSIYYLLGLWSRLVSSVRYMKGDMPTMLDKFVPDIIDRFLSSKFESFQAGLSDDLSENPLDNAELLQDQLDFIPYLCRFQYESCSKHILQISDPVLQTYLEAVTLEVPMDKNKLFLIETKLAWIVHVVAAILKTKYSGETQEIHDADLSARVFRLINITDSGFQSQRYAEISKQRLDHAILIFFQHFKRSYVGDQAMQSSKQLYTRFSELLGLNDHLLVLNVIVGKIATNLKCYPESDEVINHTLNLFLEMATGYMTGKLLLKLDTVQLIISHHTREHFSFLKDYRCSRSRTSFFYIIGLLVFMEDSFLKFKSSMDPLLQDFVSLESTPDAIFRTDTAKHALIGLMRDLRGIAMATNSRKTYTFLFDWLYPAHMPLFLKAILHWADTPEVTNPLLKFVAEFVWNKSQRLTFDASSPNGILLFREVSKLVVSYGSRILSLPNHADMYSSKYKGTWIVLTIISRALAGNYVNFGVFEIYGDRALADALDIALKMALSIPLADLLAYRKVTVAYFTFLEVLIKSQITFILNLDSTTFMLIAGSIQSGLQLSDTNILSQCASAVDYLASFYFHHITLGESPGSPASLNLARHVADSPSIFPEVCWLFFLSFYVFHCPF
;
A
#
# COMPACT_ATOMS: atom_id res chain seq x y z
N MET A 1 -2.79 19.91 38.40
CA MET A 1 -3.67 19.01 37.62
C MET A 1 -5.12 19.44 37.63
N GLU A 2 -5.77 19.68 38.78
CA GLU A 2 -7.19 20.08 38.83
C GLU A 2 -7.51 21.36 38.05
N ILE A 3 -6.67 22.39 38.08
CA ILE A 3 -6.91 23.64 37.33
C ILE A 3 -6.85 23.40 35.82
N VAL A 4 -5.87 22.63 35.35
CA VAL A 4 -5.73 22.25 33.93
C VAL A 4 -6.87 21.31 33.50
N GLN A 5 -7.26 20.36 34.35
CA GLN A 5 -8.42 19.48 34.14
C GLN A 5 -9.72 20.28 34.09
N THR A 6 -9.85 21.33 34.89
CA THR A 6 -11.04 22.20 34.96
C THR A 6 -11.12 23.11 33.73
N VAL A 7 -10.00 23.68 33.30
CA VAL A 7 -9.92 24.46 32.05
C VAL A 7 -10.19 23.56 30.83
N MET A 8 -9.62 22.36 30.80
CA MET A 8 -9.85 21.37 29.73
C MET A 8 -11.28 20.83 29.72
N ASN A 9 -11.89 20.59 30.89
CA ASN A 9 -13.29 20.18 31.00
C ASN A 9 -14.26 21.32 30.61
N ASN A 10 -13.92 22.58 30.89
CA ASN A 10 -14.71 23.73 30.44
C ASN A 10 -14.61 23.93 28.92
N LEU A 11 -13.45 23.67 28.31
CA LEU A 11 -13.29 23.65 26.85
C LEU A 11 -14.02 22.46 26.21
N ARG A 12 -14.04 21.30 26.86
CA ARG A 12 -14.69 20.07 26.37
C ARG A 12 -16.21 20.11 26.49
N THR A 13 -16.75 20.64 27.59
CA THR A 13 -18.21 20.73 27.83
C THR A 13 -18.91 21.76 26.94
N ARG A 14 -18.22 22.83 26.52
CA ARG A 14 -18.75 23.75 25.49
C ARG A 14 -18.75 23.14 24.08
N GLY A 15 -17.84 22.21 23.77
CA GLY A 15 -17.79 21.50 22.48
C GLY A 15 -18.89 20.44 22.26
N VAL A 16 -19.53 19.95 23.32
CA VAL A 16 -20.54 18.87 23.20
C VAL A 16 -21.92 19.39 22.80
N ARG A 17 -22.19 20.71 22.91
CA ARG A 17 -23.52 21.28 22.64
C ARG A 17 -23.73 21.90 21.25
N LYS A 18 -22.74 21.89 20.36
CA LYS A 18 -22.87 22.43 18.99
C LYS A 18 -22.07 21.64 17.95
N ARG A 19 -22.53 20.43 17.62
CA ARG A 19 -22.15 19.76 16.37
C ARG A 19 -23.00 20.32 15.22
N ARG A 20 -22.67 21.53 14.73
CA ARG A 20 -23.10 22.12 13.43
C ARG A 20 -22.69 23.60 13.39
N THR A 21 -21.39 23.89 13.25
CA THR A 21 -20.80 25.17 12.71
C THR A 21 -19.28 25.17 12.99
N THR A 22 -18.53 24.33 12.29
CA THR A 22 -17.05 24.29 12.39
C THR A 22 -16.44 25.27 11.40
N ASN A 23 -15.90 26.39 11.91
CA ASN A 23 -14.76 27.17 11.37
C ASN A 23 -14.70 28.62 11.94
N GLU A 24 -15.76 29.12 12.57
CA GLU A 24 -15.79 30.48 13.13
C GLU A 24 -15.58 30.57 14.65
N GLU A 25 -15.92 29.54 15.44
CA GLU A 25 -15.85 29.64 16.92
C GLU A 25 -14.40 29.52 17.49
N ASP A 26 -13.45 28.93 16.75
CA ASP A 26 -12.02 28.95 17.13
C ASP A 26 -11.36 30.32 16.93
N ARG A 27 -12.01 31.26 16.20
CA ARG A 27 -11.46 32.59 15.85
C ARG A 27 -11.47 33.61 16.99
N LEU A 28 -12.18 33.35 18.10
CA LEU A 28 -12.49 34.36 19.13
C LEU A 28 -11.75 34.17 20.48
N GLN A 29 -11.16 33.00 20.76
CA GLN A 29 -10.68 32.68 22.12
C GLN A 29 -9.36 33.35 22.53
N LEU A 30 -8.35 33.43 21.65
CA LEU A 30 -7.04 33.99 22.04
C LEU A 30 -7.10 35.52 22.20
N SER A 31 -7.84 36.22 21.34
CA SER A 31 -8.04 37.67 21.46
C SER A 31 -8.77 38.05 22.75
N GLU A 32 -9.73 37.24 23.19
CA GLU A 32 -10.42 37.43 24.48
C GLU A 32 -9.50 37.14 25.66
N LEU A 33 -8.67 36.08 25.57
CA LEU A 33 -7.71 35.71 26.61
C LEU A 33 -6.62 36.77 26.81
N VAL A 34 -6.05 37.29 25.72
CA VAL A 34 -4.97 38.30 25.77
C VAL A 34 -5.49 39.63 26.34
N ASN A 35 -6.79 39.90 26.22
CA ASN A 35 -7.44 41.08 26.81
C ASN A 35 -7.74 40.95 28.31
N MET A 36 -7.50 39.79 28.93
CA MET A 36 -7.68 39.62 30.37
C MET A 36 -6.47 40.16 31.15
N GLU A 37 -6.71 40.91 32.23
CA GLU A 37 -5.66 41.50 33.06
C GLU A 37 -4.68 40.45 33.66
N SER A 38 -5.15 39.23 33.89
CA SER A 38 -4.35 38.12 34.46
C SER A 38 -3.67 37.21 33.42
N TYR A 39 -3.73 37.56 32.12
CA TYR A 39 -3.18 36.71 31.05
C TYR A 39 -1.67 36.46 31.20
N SER A 40 -0.91 37.50 31.56
CA SER A 40 0.54 37.44 31.70
C SER A 40 0.97 36.48 32.81
N GLU A 41 0.30 36.50 33.97
CA GLU A 41 0.55 35.60 35.09
C GLU A 41 0.16 34.16 34.74
N TRP A 42 -0.97 33.99 34.06
CA TRP A 42 -1.44 32.68 33.63
C TRP A 42 -0.49 32.02 32.64
N ILE A 43 -0.06 32.73 31.58
CA ILE A 43 0.82 32.15 30.55
C ILE A 43 2.21 31.82 31.13
N HIS A 44 2.71 32.62 32.06
CA HIS A 44 3.95 32.31 32.81
C HIS A 44 3.81 31.04 33.64
N ALA A 45 2.73 30.89 34.40
CA ALA A 45 2.50 29.69 35.22
C ALA A 45 2.34 28.43 34.35
N VAL A 46 1.67 28.54 33.21
CA VAL A 46 1.53 27.44 32.24
C VAL A 46 2.87 27.08 31.60
N ALA A 47 3.70 28.07 31.24
CA ALA A 47 5.04 27.84 30.71
C ALA A 47 5.93 27.12 31.74
N GLU A 48 5.98 27.62 32.98
CA GLU A 48 6.76 27.00 34.05
C GLU A 48 6.28 25.56 34.34
N PHE A 49 4.96 25.35 34.41
CA PHE A 49 4.39 24.03 34.58
C PHE A 49 4.77 23.09 33.43
N THR A 50 4.75 23.58 32.20
CA THR A 50 5.14 22.80 31.00
C THR A 50 6.62 22.42 31.09
N LEU A 51 7.51 23.37 31.38
CA LEU A 51 8.95 23.13 31.48
C LEU A 51 9.31 22.11 32.59
N ARG A 52 8.68 22.22 33.77
CA ARG A 52 8.88 21.26 34.87
C ARG A 52 8.32 19.87 34.52
N SER A 53 7.19 19.81 33.82
CA SER A 53 6.60 18.55 33.36
C SER A 53 7.48 17.85 32.32
N LEU A 54 8.14 18.61 31.44
CA LEU A 54 9.11 18.09 30.48
C LEU A 54 10.37 17.53 31.16
N GLN A 55 10.85 18.16 32.23
CA GLN A 55 11.96 17.64 33.04
C GLN A 55 11.58 16.33 33.76
N SER A 56 10.33 16.23 34.21
CA SER A 56 9.79 15.09 34.96
C SER A 56 9.14 14.05 34.04
N TRP A 57 9.81 13.69 32.94
CA TRP A 57 9.25 12.87 31.86
C TRP A 57 8.75 11.49 32.30
N GLN A 58 9.34 10.91 33.36
CA GLN A 58 8.96 9.61 33.92
C GLN A 58 7.55 9.59 34.51
N TRP A 59 7.05 10.73 35.00
CA TRP A 59 5.75 10.82 35.68
C TRP A 59 4.69 11.57 34.87
N ALA A 60 5.09 12.27 33.80
CA ALA A 60 4.22 13.17 33.03
C ALA A 60 4.02 12.76 31.56
N SER A 61 4.43 11.55 31.14
CA SER A 61 4.40 11.11 29.73
C SER A 61 3.05 11.33 29.03
N SER A 62 1.93 11.03 29.70
CA SER A 62 0.57 11.25 29.19
C SER A 62 0.14 12.73 29.16
N SER A 63 0.70 13.56 30.03
CA SER A 63 0.38 14.98 30.15
C SER A 63 1.09 15.83 29.09
N ILE A 64 2.26 15.38 28.60
CA ILE A 64 3.05 16.09 27.58
C ILE A 64 2.24 16.31 26.30
N TYR A 65 1.49 15.30 25.84
CA TYR A 65 0.65 15.41 24.65
C TYR A 65 -0.38 16.55 24.77
N TYR A 66 -1.10 16.63 25.88
CA TYR A 66 -2.11 17.68 26.09
C TYR A 66 -1.49 19.06 26.25
N LEU A 67 -0.33 19.16 26.90
CA LEU A 67 0.40 20.42 27.06
C LEU A 67 0.89 20.95 25.71
N LEU A 68 1.55 20.12 24.90
CA LEU A 68 1.99 20.51 23.56
C LEU A 68 0.81 20.85 22.64
N GLY A 69 -0.30 20.12 22.75
CA GLY A 69 -1.53 20.41 22.04
C GLY A 69 -2.14 21.77 22.42
N LEU A 70 -2.06 22.17 23.69
CA LEU A 70 -2.48 23.50 24.14
C LEU A 70 -1.62 24.59 23.46
N TRP A 71 -0.29 24.48 23.53
CA TRP A 71 0.63 25.43 22.91
C TRP A 71 0.45 25.51 21.39
N SER A 72 0.22 24.38 20.72
CA SER A 72 -0.03 24.33 19.27
C SER A 72 -1.31 25.09 18.89
N ARG A 73 -2.38 25.01 19.70
CA ARG A 73 -3.62 25.76 19.47
C ARG A 73 -3.41 27.26 19.71
N LEU A 74 -2.71 27.63 20.79
CA LEU A 74 -2.37 29.03 21.09
C LEU A 74 -1.59 29.67 19.93
N VAL A 75 -0.52 29.03 19.47
CA VAL A 75 0.28 29.48 18.33
C VAL A 75 -0.54 29.60 17.05
N SER A 76 -1.39 28.61 16.76
CA SER A 76 -2.22 28.62 15.55
C SER A 76 -3.24 29.77 15.55
N SER A 77 -3.75 30.14 16.73
CA SER A 77 -4.70 31.24 16.89
C SER A 77 -4.08 32.63 16.71
N VAL A 78 -2.75 32.79 16.85
CA VAL A 78 -2.06 34.08 16.64
C VAL A 78 -2.23 34.61 15.22
N ARG A 79 -2.26 33.74 14.21
CA ARG A 79 -2.42 34.13 12.80
C ARG A 79 -3.76 34.82 12.49
N TYR A 80 -4.72 34.70 13.39
CA TYR A 80 -6.06 35.26 13.26
C TYR A 80 -6.28 36.50 14.13
N MET A 81 -5.28 36.90 14.94
CA MET A 81 -5.34 38.13 15.72
C MET A 81 -5.14 39.35 14.83
N LYS A 82 -5.96 40.38 15.03
CA LYS A 82 -5.80 41.70 14.41
C LYS A 82 -5.13 42.64 15.42
N GLY A 83 -3.88 43.03 15.17
CA GLY A 83 -3.11 44.00 15.97
C GLY A 83 -1.90 43.40 16.72
N ASP A 84 -0.92 44.25 17.06
CA ASP A 84 0.27 43.90 17.85
C ASP A 84 -0.06 43.85 19.35
N MET A 85 -0.71 42.77 19.78
CA MET A 85 -0.90 42.49 21.21
C MET A 85 0.25 41.60 21.73
N PRO A 86 0.85 41.87 22.91
CA PRO A 86 2.01 41.14 23.41
C PRO A 86 1.60 39.74 23.91
N THR A 87 1.63 38.76 23.02
CA THR A 87 1.23 37.37 23.34
C THR A 87 2.22 36.64 24.27
N MET A 88 3.46 37.12 24.39
CA MET A 88 4.58 36.48 25.12
C MET A 88 4.95 35.05 24.69
N LEU A 89 4.20 34.46 23.74
CA LEU A 89 4.47 33.15 23.14
C LEU A 89 5.84 33.11 22.47
N ASP A 90 6.30 34.27 21.98
CA ASP A 90 7.60 34.46 21.35
C ASP A 90 8.79 34.13 22.26
N LYS A 91 8.60 34.17 23.58
CA LYS A 91 9.67 33.83 24.53
C LYS A 91 9.61 32.36 24.95
N PHE A 92 8.41 31.85 25.21
CA PHE A 92 8.26 30.51 25.79
C PHE A 92 8.30 29.37 24.77
N VAL A 93 7.86 29.59 23.53
CA VAL A 93 7.78 28.51 22.53
C VAL A 93 9.17 27.92 22.20
N PRO A 94 10.23 28.72 21.94
CA PRO A 94 11.58 28.18 21.74
C PRO A 94 12.09 27.39 22.94
N ASP A 95 11.90 27.92 24.15
CA ASP A 95 12.37 27.28 25.39
C ASP A 95 11.67 25.93 25.63
N ILE A 96 10.37 25.84 25.32
CA ILE A 96 9.60 24.60 25.43
C ILE A 96 10.11 23.55 24.43
N ILE A 97 10.43 23.95 23.19
CA ILE A 97 10.98 23.05 22.18
C ILE A 97 12.37 22.56 22.60
N ASP A 98 13.27 23.45 23.00
CA ASP A 98 14.60 23.08 23.52
C ASP A 98 14.46 22.06 24.65
N ARG A 99 13.65 22.39 25.66
CA ARG A 99 13.50 21.52 26.82
C ARG A 99 12.86 20.19 26.48
N PHE A 100 11.96 20.15 25.50
CA PHE A 100 11.38 18.90 24.99
C PHE A 100 12.43 18.04 24.29
N LEU A 101 13.23 18.60 23.38
CA LEU A 101 14.30 17.87 22.67
C LEU A 101 15.34 17.34 23.66
N SER A 102 15.84 18.21 24.55
CA SER A 102 16.83 17.88 25.58
C SER A 102 16.34 16.78 26.53
N SER A 103 15.11 16.87 27.03
CA SER A 103 14.49 15.85 27.90
C SER A 103 14.42 14.48 27.23
N LYS A 104 14.08 14.43 25.93
CA LYS A 104 14.04 13.18 25.19
C LYS A 104 15.43 12.56 25.03
N PHE A 105 16.46 13.34 24.76
CA PHE A 105 17.83 12.82 24.71
C PHE A 105 18.36 12.32 26.07
N GLU A 106 17.96 12.95 27.18
CA GLU A 106 18.26 12.47 28.53
C GLU A 106 17.53 11.15 28.83
N SER A 107 16.28 11.01 28.36
CA SER A 107 15.50 9.77 28.52
C SER A 107 16.17 8.56 27.85
N PHE A 108 16.78 8.73 26.67
CA PHE A 108 17.52 7.65 26.00
C PHE A 108 18.80 7.23 26.72
N GLN A 109 19.41 8.12 27.50
CA GLN A 109 20.58 7.79 28.34
C GLN A 109 20.15 7.05 29.60
N ALA A 110 18.98 7.37 30.15
CA ALA A 110 18.42 6.74 31.36
C ALA A 110 17.73 5.40 31.07
N GLY A 111 17.14 5.21 29.89
CA GLY A 111 16.37 4.03 29.47
C GLY A 111 17.20 2.79 29.11
N LEU A 112 18.49 2.74 29.46
CA LEU A 112 19.33 1.55 29.33
C LEU A 112 19.00 0.48 30.39
N SER A 113 18.04 0.73 31.30
CA SER A 113 17.57 -0.22 32.32
C SER A 113 16.22 -0.84 31.95
N ASP A 114 16.29 -2.08 31.45
CA ASP A 114 15.33 -3.20 31.53
C ASP A 114 13.93 -3.17 30.89
N ASP A 115 13.39 -2.07 30.34
CA ASP A 115 12.06 -2.10 29.66
C ASP A 115 12.15 -1.79 28.16
N LEU A 116 12.65 -2.77 27.39
CA LEU A 116 12.83 -2.68 25.93
C LEU A 116 11.51 -2.73 25.12
N SER A 117 10.36 -2.89 25.75
CA SER A 117 9.08 -3.11 25.05
C SER A 117 8.35 -1.85 24.59
N GLU A 118 8.76 -0.65 25.02
CA GLU A 118 8.12 0.61 24.60
C GLU A 118 9.13 1.66 24.11
N ASN A 119 10.01 1.28 23.16
CA ASN A 119 10.78 2.30 22.46
C ASN A 119 9.83 3.11 21.55
N PRO A 120 9.70 4.45 21.72
CA PRO A 120 8.80 5.25 20.90
C PRO A 120 9.16 5.26 19.42
N LEU A 121 10.40 4.87 19.05
CA LEU A 121 10.81 4.74 17.64
C LEU A 121 10.24 3.49 16.95
N ASP A 122 9.80 2.48 17.71
CA ASP A 122 9.21 1.25 17.16
C ASP A 122 7.68 1.34 17.03
N ASN A 123 7.06 2.34 17.64
CA ASN A 123 5.62 2.57 17.57
C ASN A 123 5.31 3.88 16.83
N ALA A 124 4.93 3.75 15.55
CA ALA A 124 4.62 4.87 14.68
C ALA A 124 3.49 5.78 15.22
N GLU A 125 2.49 5.22 15.92
CA GLU A 125 1.38 5.99 16.50
C GLU A 125 1.87 6.85 17.67
N LEU A 126 2.64 6.26 18.60
CA LEU A 126 3.23 7.00 19.72
C LEU A 126 4.23 8.06 19.27
N LEU A 127 5.03 7.76 18.24
CA LEU A 127 5.96 8.73 17.66
C LEU A 127 5.22 9.89 17.01
N GLN A 128 4.15 9.58 16.27
CA GLN A 128 3.32 10.59 15.63
C GLN A 128 2.64 11.49 16.66
N ASP A 129 2.05 10.92 17.72
CA ASP A 129 1.42 11.69 18.79
C ASP A 129 2.41 12.66 19.46
N GLN A 130 3.67 12.25 19.63
CA GLN A 130 4.71 13.11 20.22
C GLN A 130 5.19 14.21 19.27
N LEU A 131 5.17 13.97 17.96
CA LEU A 131 5.68 14.89 16.95
C LEU A 131 4.60 15.75 16.29
N ASP A 132 3.31 15.43 16.43
CA ASP A 132 2.22 16.08 15.69
C ASP A 132 2.11 17.59 15.96
N PHE A 133 2.53 18.05 17.14
CA PHE A 133 2.48 19.48 17.53
C PHE A 133 3.77 20.24 17.20
N ILE A 134 4.91 19.55 17.08
CA ILE A 134 6.23 20.15 16.89
C ILE A 134 6.32 21.05 15.63
N PRO A 135 5.74 20.68 14.47
CA PRO A 135 5.80 21.52 13.27
C PRO A 135 5.14 22.88 13.47
N TYR A 136 4.02 22.94 14.21
CA TYR A 136 3.31 24.19 14.46
C TYR A 136 4.09 25.11 15.39
N LEU A 137 4.66 24.53 16.46
CA LEU A 137 5.47 25.26 17.43
C LEU A 137 6.78 25.78 16.82
N CYS A 138 7.52 24.91 16.12
CA CYS A 138 8.80 25.28 15.50
C CYS A 138 8.61 26.40 14.48
N ARG A 139 7.52 26.38 13.72
CA ARG A 139 7.29 27.36 12.66
C ARG A 139 6.76 28.71 13.13
N PHE A 140 6.35 28.82 14.39
CA PHE A 140 6.05 30.11 15.00
C PHE A 140 7.31 30.97 15.10
N GLN A 141 8.41 30.37 15.56
CA GLN A 141 9.72 31.01 15.64
C GLN A 141 10.81 30.17 14.98
N TYR A 142 10.75 30.11 13.65
CA TYR A 142 11.53 29.13 12.94
C TYR A 142 13.04 29.37 13.00
N GLU A 143 13.47 30.62 13.02
CA GLU A 143 14.89 30.97 13.12
C GLU A 143 15.52 30.47 14.43
N SER A 144 14.90 30.78 15.58
CA SER A 144 15.38 30.37 16.90
C SER A 144 15.36 28.85 17.07
N CYS A 145 14.26 28.21 16.67
CA CYS A 145 14.09 26.76 16.81
C CYS A 145 15.04 25.99 15.87
N SER A 146 15.21 26.44 14.63
CA SER A 146 16.14 25.82 13.68
C SER A 146 17.58 25.92 14.17
N LYS A 147 18.03 27.10 14.61
CA LYS A 147 19.37 27.29 15.21
C LYS A 147 19.63 26.34 16.38
N HIS A 148 18.63 26.15 17.24
CA HIS A 148 18.74 25.25 18.38
C HIS A 148 18.83 23.77 17.97
N ILE A 149 17.99 23.31 17.02
CA ILE A 149 18.09 21.95 16.47
C ILE A 149 19.46 21.72 15.82
N LEU A 150 20.02 22.74 15.15
CA LEU A 150 21.36 22.68 14.58
C LEU A 150 22.45 22.54 15.65
N GLN A 151 22.38 23.34 16.72
CA GLN A 151 23.32 23.27 17.84
C GLN A 151 23.31 21.90 18.55
N ILE A 152 22.17 21.21 18.59
CA ILE A 152 22.08 19.85 19.13
C ILE A 152 22.58 18.81 18.13
N SER A 153 22.24 18.97 16.84
CA SER A 153 22.52 17.95 15.83
C SER A 153 23.98 17.90 15.39
N ASP A 154 24.65 19.05 15.25
CA ASP A 154 26.03 19.14 14.75
C ASP A 154 27.03 18.37 15.66
N PRO A 155 27.00 18.47 17.00
CA PRO A 155 27.87 17.68 17.89
C PRO A 155 27.63 16.17 17.82
N VAL A 156 26.36 15.75 17.72
CA VAL A 156 26.00 14.32 17.63
C VAL A 156 26.47 13.75 16.30
N LEU A 157 26.30 14.51 15.21
CA LEU A 157 26.79 14.14 13.88
C LEU A 157 28.32 14.06 13.85
N GLN A 158 29.01 15.00 14.49
CA GLN A 158 30.48 14.99 14.58
C GLN A 158 31.00 13.81 15.40
N THR A 159 30.34 13.48 16.52
CA THR A 159 30.68 12.30 17.32
C THR A 159 30.48 11.01 16.51
N TYR A 160 29.42 10.95 15.69
CA TYR A 160 29.19 9.82 14.80
C TYR A 160 30.25 9.73 13.69
N LEU A 161 30.62 10.86 13.08
CA LEU A 161 31.71 10.96 12.09
C LEU A 161 33.03 10.44 12.65
N GLU A 162 33.41 10.89 13.85
CA GLU A 162 34.62 10.46 14.53
C GLU A 162 34.57 8.95 14.83
N ALA A 163 33.42 8.44 15.28
CA ALA A 163 33.22 7.01 15.50
C ALA A 163 33.26 6.15 14.22
N VAL A 164 32.95 6.72 13.05
CA VAL A 164 33.00 6.03 11.75
C VAL A 164 34.41 6.05 11.15
N THR A 165 35.17 7.12 11.40
CA THR A 165 36.54 7.32 10.86
C THR A 165 37.63 6.66 11.69
N LEU A 166 37.43 6.52 13.00
CA LEU A 166 38.32 5.77 13.88
C LEU A 166 38.03 4.26 13.73
N GLU A 167 38.94 3.52 13.11
CA GLU A 167 38.89 2.05 12.89
C GLU A 167 38.93 1.21 14.19
N VAL A 168 38.63 1.78 15.35
CA VAL A 168 38.63 1.12 16.66
C VAL A 168 37.19 0.74 17.03
N PRO A 169 36.92 -0.51 17.47
CA PRO A 169 35.58 -0.90 17.91
C PRO A 169 35.16 -0.08 19.13
N MET A 170 34.40 0.98 18.90
CA MET A 170 33.70 1.73 19.94
C MET A 170 32.68 0.83 20.63
N ASP A 171 32.41 1.10 21.92
CA ASP A 171 31.38 0.40 22.68
C ASP A 171 30.05 0.38 21.91
N LYS A 172 29.54 -0.82 21.61
CA LYS A 172 28.28 -1.01 20.87
C LYS A 172 27.13 -0.18 21.45
N ASN A 173 27.09 -0.03 22.78
CA ASN A 173 26.07 0.73 23.50
C ASN A 173 26.16 2.25 23.24
N LYS A 174 27.37 2.80 23.11
CA LYS A 174 27.55 4.23 22.79
C LYS A 174 27.09 4.51 21.37
N LEU A 175 27.42 3.63 20.43
CA LEU A 175 27.02 3.77 19.03
C LEU A 175 25.51 3.59 18.85
N PHE A 176 24.91 2.63 19.55
CA PHE A 176 23.45 2.45 19.63
C PHE A 176 22.74 3.72 20.10
N LEU A 177 23.26 4.36 21.16
CA LEU A 177 22.71 5.61 21.69
C LEU A 177 22.84 6.76 20.68
N ILE A 178 24.00 6.90 20.02
CA ILE A 178 24.22 7.94 19.01
C ILE A 178 23.25 7.75 17.83
N GLU A 179 23.11 6.53 17.31
CA GLU A 179 22.18 6.20 16.22
C GLU A 179 20.72 6.48 16.60
N THR A 180 20.33 6.16 17.85
CA THR A 180 19.00 6.47 18.38
C THR A 180 18.76 7.98 18.46
N LYS A 181 19.73 8.74 18.95
CA LYS A 181 19.66 10.22 18.98
C LYS A 181 19.51 10.80 17.57
N LEU A 182 20.31 10.31 16.61
CA LEU A 182 20.24 10.73 15.22
C LEU A 182 18.90 10.36 14.57
N ALA A 183 18.37 9.16 14.81
CA ALA A 183 17.08 8.73 14.28
C ALA A 183 15.96 9.67 14.75
N TRP A 184 15.98 10.04 16.04
CA TRP A 184 14.99 10.96 16.59
C TRP A 184 15.12 12.38 16.01
N ILE A 185 16.35 12.89 15.83
CA ILE A 185 16.58 14.18 15.14
C ILE A 185 16.02 14.14 13.72
N VAL A 186 16.27 13.06 12.97
CA VAL A 186 15.76 12.90 11.60
C VAL A 186 14.23 12.87 11.58
N HIS A 187 13.58 12.20 12.53
CA HIS A 187 12.11 12.22 12.65
C HIS A 187 11.55 13.61 13.00
N VAL A 188 12.22 14.36 13.87
CA VAL A 188 11.83 15.75 14.19
C VAL A 188 11.92 16.63 12.93
N VAL A 189 13.03 16.53 12.18
CA VAL A 189 13.19 17.26 10.91
C VAL A 189 12.12 16.83 9.90
N ALA A 190 11.85 15.52 9.76
CA ALA A 190 10.82 15.00 8.87
C ALA A 190 9.42 15.53 9.23
N ALA A 191 9.08 15.59 10.52
CA ALA A 191 7.82 16.15 11.00
C ALA A 191 7.69 17.64 10.67
N ILE A 192 8.75 18.43 10.87
CA ILE A 192 8.75 19.87 10.51
C ILE A 192 8.43 20.05 9.02
N LEU A 193 9.03 19.24 8.15
CA LEU A 193 8.83 19.28 6.70
C LEU A 193 7.47 18.76 6.23
N LYS A 194 6.75 17.97 7.05
CA LYS A 194 5.44 17.39 6.72
C LYS A 194 4.38 18.47 6.44
N THR A 195 4.41 19.57 7.19
CA THR A 195 3.53 20.72 6.93
C THR A 195 4.22 21.60 5.89
N LYS A 196 3.52 22.20 4.91
CA LYS A 196 4.12 23.21 4.01
C LYS A 196 3.49 24.56 4.31
N TYR A 197 4.30 25.56 4.67
CA TYR A 197 3.89 26.95 4.69
C TYR A 197 4.70 27.68 3.63
N SER A 198 4.04 28.52 2.83
CA SER A 198 4.65 29.27 1.74
C SER A 198 5.33 30.51 2.31
N GLY A 199 6.67 30.50 2.37
CA GLY A 199 7.49 31.64 2.76
C GLY A 199 8.96 31.42 2.41
N GLU A 200 9.56 32.39 1.72
CA GLU A 200 10.95 32.34 1.24
C GLU A 200 11.97 32.08 2.36
N THR A 201 11.85 32.79 3.50
CA THR A 201 12.74 32.61 4.66
C THR A 201 12.62 31.23 5.31
N GLN A 202 11.45 30.58 5.20
CA GLN A 202 11.24 29.24 5.74
C GLN A 202 11.97 28.19 4.89
N GLU A 203 12.06 28.38 3.57
CA GLU A 203 12.79 27.46 2.69
C GLU A 203 14.29 27.39 3.00
N ILE A 204 14.89 28.51 3.44
CA ILE A 204 16.31 28.56 3.84
C ILE A 204 16.56 27.70 5.08
N HIS A 205 15.71 27.83 6.09
CA HIS A 205 15.82 27.04 7.33
C HIS A 205 15.48 25.57 7.11
N ASP A 206 14.51 25.26 6.23
CA ASP A 206 14.22 23.89 5.79
C ASP A 206 15.44 23.27 5.08
N ALA A 207 16.15 24.07 4.27
CA ALA A 207 17.38 23.66 3.60
C ALA A 207 18.50 23.39 4.62
N ASP A 208 18.69 24.27 5.60
CA ASP A 208 19.70 24.07 6.64
C ASP A 208 19.52 22.76 7.40
N LEU A 209 18.29 22.48 7.88
CA LEU A 209 17.98 21.24 8.61
C LEU A 209 18.13 20.01 7.70
N SER A 210 17.58 20.08 6.48
CA SER A 210 17.67 18.98 5.52
C SER A 210 19.11 18.66 5.16
N ALA A 211 19.98 19.67 5.06
CA ALA A 211 21.37 19.47 4.68
C ALA A 211 22.15 18.59 5.67
N ARG A 212 21.80 18.63 6.97
CA ARG A 212 22.43 17.75 7.98
C ARG A 212 21.99 16.30 7.79
N VAL A 213 20.73 16.07 7.43
CA VAL A 213 20.24 14.72 7.09
C VAL A 213 20.93 14.19 5.83
N PHE A 214 21.09 15.02 4.80
CA PHE A 214 21.85 14.63 3.59
C PHE A 214 23.33 14.34 3.87
N ARG A 215 24.00 15.09 4.75
CA ARG A 215 25.36 14.77 5.21
C ARG A 215 25.39 13.44 5.95
N LEU A 216 24.45 13.22 6.85
CA LEU A 216 24.33 11.97 7.59
C LEU A 216 24.21 10.75 6.67
N ILE A 217 23.42 10.85 5.60
CA ILE A 217 23.28 9.77 4.60
C ILE A 217 24.64 9.38 4.02
N ASN A 218 25.41 10.37 3.54
CA ASN A 218 26.75 10.12 2.99
C ASN A 218 27.65 9.40 3.99
N ILE A 219 27.53 9.73 5.28
CA ILE A 219 28.34 9.14 6.36
C ILE A 219 27.88 7.71 6.67
N THR A 220 26.57 7.48 6.81
CA THR A 220 25.99 6.16 7.15
C THR A 220 26.24 5.09 6.09
N ASP A 221 26.33 5.50 4.82
CA ASP A 221 26.55 4.62 3.67
C ASP A 221 28.03 4.49 3.29
N SER A 222 28.91 5.35 3.84
CA SER A 222 30.36 5.25 3.67
C SER A 222 31.03 4.44 4.80
N GLY A 223 32.05 3.64 4.46
CA GLY A 223 32.96 3.01 5.44
C GLY A 223 32.60 1.59 5.91
N PHE A 224 33.22 1.17 7.01
CA PHE A 224 33.20 -0.21 7.58
C PHE A 224 31.85 -0.64 8.19
N GLN A 225 30.84 0.22 8.14
CA GLN A 225 29.50 -0.01 8.70
C GLN A 225 28.66 -0.99 7.88
N SER A 226 29.23 -1.60 6.83
CA SER A 226 28.61 -2.70 6.08
C SER A 226 28.34 -3.94 6.93
N GLN A 227 28.97 -4.05 8.10
CA GLN A 227 28.79 -5.17 9.03
C GLN A 227 27.66 -4.94 10.06
N ARG A 228 27.10 -3.73 10.14
CA ARG A 228 26.09 -3.34 11.16
C ARG A 228 24.67 -3.17 10.63
N TYR A 229 24.41 -3.56 9.38
CA TYR A 229 23.06 -3.56 8.80
C TYR A 229 22.07 -4.52 9.51
N ALA A 230 22.58 -5.50 10.26
CA ALA A 230 21.79 -6.37 11.12
C ALA A 230 21.35 -5.69 12.45
N GLU A 231 21.99 -4.60 12.86
CA GLU A 231 21.72 -3.94 14.15
C GLU A 231 20.44 -3.10 14.09
N ILE A 232 19.58 -3.24 15.11
CA ILE A 232 18.27 -2.58 15.18
C ILE A 232 18.41 -1.05 15.19
N SER A 233 19.41 -0.50 15.87
CA SER A 233 19.61 0.95 15.92
C SER A 233 19.91 1.56 14.55
N LYS A 234 20.65 0.83 13.70
CA LYS A 234 20.93 1.26 12.33
C LYS A 234 19.68 1.16 11.46
N GLN A 235 18.90 0.09 11.60
CA GLN A 235 17.60 -0.06 10.91
C GLN A 235 16.62 1.06 11.26
N ARG A 236 16.53 1.45 12.54
CA ARG A 236 15.72 2.59 13.00
C ARG A 236 16.18 3.91 12.37
N LEU A 237 17.49 4.13 12.30
CA LEU A 237 18.06 5.33 11.68
C LEU A 237 17.69 5.41 10.19
N ASP A 238 17.84 4.30 9.46
CA ASP A 238 17.47 4.26 8.05
C ASP A 238 15.98 4.36 7.81
N HIS A 239 15.16 3.81 8.70
CA HIS A 239 13.72 4.03 8.69
C HIS A 239 13.35 5.51 8.86
N ALA A 240 14.00 6.22 9.79
CA ALA A 240 13.82 7.66 9.96
C ALA A 240 14.20 8.45 8.70
N ILE A 241 15.32 8.10 8.06
CA ILE A 241 15.77 8.71 6.81
C ILE A 241 14.74 8.49 5.68
N LEU A 242 14.13 7.32 5.59
CA LEU A 242 13.09 7.03 4.60
C LEU A 242 11.84 7.90 4.82
N ILE A 243 11.39 8.08 6.07
CA ILE A 243 10.26 8.96 6.41
C ILE A 243 10.60 10.42 6.08
N PHE A 244 11.83 10.85 6.39
CA PHE A 244 12.33 12.16 5.97
C PHE A 244 12.20 12.34 4.45
N PHE A 245 12.65 11.37 3.65
CA PHE A 245 12.53 11.47 2.20
C PHE A 245 11.09 11.51 1.70
N GLN A 246 10.16 10.77 2.31
CA GLN A 246 8.74 10.83 1.95
C GLN A 246 8.16 12.24 2.15
N HIS A 247 8.45 12.87 3.30
CA HIS A 247 7.99 14.23 3.59
C HIS A 247 8.72 15.29 2.76
N PHE A 248 10.05 15.19 2.65
CA PHE A 248 10.86 16.07 1.83
C PHE A 248 10.39 16.03 0.36
N LYS A 249 10.11 14.83 -0.16
CA LYS A 249 9.65 14.68 -1.55
C LYS A 249 8.29 15.31 -1.78
N ARG A 250 7.34 15.11 -0.86
CA ARG A 250 6.01 15.72 -0.93
C ARG A 250 6.08 17.25 -0.94
N SER A 251 7.04 17.83 -0.22
CA SER A 251 7.18 19.28 -0.08
C SER A 251 8.00 19.94 -1.21
N TYR A 252 9.08 19.29 -1.70
CA TYR A 252 10.09 19.91 -2.58
C TYR A 252 10.47 19.12 -3.85
N VAL A 253 10.08 17.85 -3.99
CA VAL A 253 10.54 16.94 -5.07
C VAL A 253 9.38 16.38 -5.91
N GLY A 254 8.30 17.15 -6.09
CA GLY A 254 7.12 16.76 -6.88
C GLY A 254 6.87 17.62 -8.12
N ASP A 255 6.02 17.14 -9.02
CA ASP A 255 5.66 17.77 -10.31
C ASP A 255 5.19 19.24 -10.17
N GLN A 256 4.60 19.60 -9.03
CA GLN A 256 4.17 20.98 -8.71
C GLN A 256 5.21 21.78 -7.90
N ALA A 257 6.18 21.13 -7.24
CA ALA A 257 7.13 21.78 -6.33
C ALA A 257 8.40 22.29 -7.05
N MET A 258 8.69 21.77 -8.24
CA MET A 258 9.89 22.09 -9.02
C MET A 258 9.99 23.57 -9.41
N GLN A 259 8.86 24.29 -9.48
CA GLN A 259 8.82 25.73 -9.80
C GLN A 259 8.89 26.63 -8.56
N SER A 260 8.61 26.11 -7.35
CA SER A 260 8.45 26.93 -6.15
C SER A 260 9.71 27.06 -5.26
N SER A 261 10.67 26.13 -5.34
CA SER A 261 11.66 25.94 -4.27
C SER A 261 13.07 26.41 -4.61
N LYS A 262 13.20 27.58 -5.25
CA LYS A 262 14.47 28.10 -5.74
C LYS A 262 15.48 28.38 -4.62
N GLN A 263 15.03 28.94 -3.49
CA GLN A 263 15.94 29.34 -2.41
C GLN A 263 16.54 28.12 -1.68
N LEU A 264 15.77 27.04 -1.57
CA LEU A 264 16.25 25.77 -1.01
C LEU A 264 17.42 25.20 -1.83
N TYR A 265 17.30 25.14 -3.16
CA TYR A 265 18.39 24.62 -4.00
C TYR A 265 19.63 25.54 -4.00
N THR A 266 19.46 26.86 -3.90
CA THR A 266 20.60 27.78 -3.72
C THR A 266 21.37 27.47 -2.43
N ARG A 267 20.68 27.25 -1.32
CA ARG A 267 21.35 26.88 -0.05
C ARG A 267 21.95 25.48 -0.08
N PHE A 268 21.31 24.53 -0.74
CA PHE A 268 21.88 23.20 -0.96
C PHE A 268 23.15 23.23 -1.81
N SER A 269 23.22 24.11 -2.81
CA SER A 269 24.43 24.37 -3.58
C SER A 269 25.58 24.81 -2.67
N GLU A 270 25.33 25.78 -1.79
CA GLU A 270 26.34 26.30 -0.87
C GLU A 270 26.81 25.26 0.16
N LEU A 271 25.89 24.46 0.72
CA LEU A 271 26.20 23.56 1.84
C LEU A 271 26.69 22.17 1.42
N LEU A 272 26.24 21.68 0.26
CA LEU A 272 26.43 20.29 -0.18
C LEU A 272 26.89 20.17 -1.64
N GLY A 273 26.89 21.27 -2.41
CA GLY A 273 27.10 21.23 -3.85
C GLY A 273 25.94 20.61 -4.64
N LEU A 274 24.76 20.49 -4.03
CA LEU A 274 23.56 19.95 -4.67
C LEU A 274 22.79 21.09 -5.34
N ASN A 275 23.17 21.40 -6.57
CA ASN A 275 22.68 22.59 -7.28
C ASN A 275 21.31 22.37 -7.92
N ASP A 276 20.97 21.12 -8.21
CA ASP A 276 19.85 20.77 -9.05
C ASP A 276 19.14 19.50 -8.57
N HIS A 277 17.85 19.47 -8.87
CA HIS A 277 16.92 18.44 -8.41
C HIS A 277 17.35 17.02 -8.82
N LEU A 278 18.03 16.87 -9.96
CA LEU A 278 18.56 15.57 -10.39
C LEU A 278 19.62 15.02 -9.42
N LEU A 279 20.47 15.88 -8.85
CA LEU A 279 21.47 15.48 -7.87
C LEU A 279 20.82 15.02 -6.55
N VAL A 280 19.77 15.72 -6.11
CA VAL A 280 19.00 15.31 -4.93
C VAL A 280 18.31 13.96 -5.15
N LEU A 281 17.70 13.76 -6.33
CA LEU A 281 17.15 12.45 -6.71
C LEU A 281 18.23 11.37 -6.74
N ASN A 282 19.44 11.68 -7.19
CA ASN A 282 20.55 10.72 -7.20
C ASN A 282 20.93 10.27 -5.78
N VAL A 283 20.94 11.17 -4.79
CA VAL A 283 21.19 10.79 -3.39
C VAL A 283 20.07 9.90 -2.84
N ILE A 284 18.80 10.23 -3.11
CA ILE A 284 17.65 9.42 -2.67
C ILE A 284 17.72 8.02 -3.29
N VAL A 285 17.95 7.94 -4.60
CA VAL A 285 18.06 6.65 -5.32
C VAL A 285 19.30 5.88 -4.88
N GLY A 286 20.43 6.56 -4.64
CA GLY A 286 21.63 5.96 -4.05
C GLY A 286 21.30 5.26 -2.74
N LYS A 287 20.57 5.94 -1.85
CA LYS A 287 20.12 5.35 -0.58
C LYS A 287 19.18 4.17 -0.79
N ILE A 288 18.21 4.28 -1.70
CA ILE A 288 17.31 3.18 -2.07
C ILE A 288 18.12 1.96 -2.53
N ALA A 289 19.11 2.16 -3.41
CA ALA A 289 19.96 1.09 -3.91
C ALA A 289 20.78 0.44 -2.79
N THR A 290 21.38 1.24 -1.89
CA THR A 290 22.12 0.74 -0.73
C THR A 290 21.21 -0.08 0.18
N ASN A 291 20.02 0.44 0.51
CA ASN A 291 19.09 -0.25 1.39
C ASN A 291 18.65 -1.61 0.83
N LEU A 292 18.29 -1.66 -0.45
CA LEU A 292 17.88 -2.90 -1.12
C LEU A 292 19.03 -3.92 -1.23
N LYS A 293 20.29 -3.48 -1.32
CA LYS A 293 21.46 -4.37 -1.37
C LYS A 293 21.85 -4.92 0.00
N CYS A 294 21.77 -4.07 1.03
CA CYS A 294 22.46 -4.29 2.30
C CYS A 294 21.58 -4.77 3.45
N TYR A 295 20.24 -4.66 3.36
CA TYR A 295 19.30 -5.07 4.42
C TYR A 295 18.48 -6.32 4.05
N PRO A 296 19.08 -7.50 3.79
CA PRO A 296 18.32 -8.70 3.43
C PRO A 296 17.39 -9.19 4.55
N GLU A 297 17.69 -8.88 5.82
CA GLU A 297 17.00 -9.45 6.98
C GLU A 297 15.86 -8.58 7.52
N SER A 298 15.79 -7.30 7.13
CA SER A 298 14.81 -6.34 7.67
C SER A 298 13.67 -6.08 6.69
N ASP A 299 12.56 -6.80 6.88
CA ASP A 299 11.34 -6.64 6.07
C ASP A 299 10.80 -5.21 6.13
N GLU A 300 10.88 -4.54 7.28
CA GLU A 300 10.36 -3.18 7.47
C GLU A 300 11.12 -2.15 6.64
N VAL A 301 12.47 -2.16 6.70
CA VAL A 301 13.30 -1.23 5.93
C VAL A 301 13.12 -1.45 4.43
N ILE A 302 13.06 -2.71 3.97
CA ILE A 302 12.80 -3.03 2.57
C ILE A 302 11.43 -2.51 2.14
N ASN A 303 10.37 -2.77 2.91
CA ASN A 303 9.01 -2.35 2.55
C ASN A 303 8.89 -0.83 2.47
N HIS A 304 9.45 -0.08 3.42
CA HIS A 304 9.45 1.39 3.37
C HIS A 304 10.31 1.93 2.23
N THR A 305 11.44 1.30 1.93
CA THR A 305 12.31 1.66 0.81
C THR A 305 11.58 1.47 -0.53
N LEU A 306 10.89 0.34 -0.71
CA LEU A 306 10.10 0.06 -1.91
C LEU A 306 8.88 0.97 -2.03
N ASN A 307 8.22 1.31 -0.92
CA ASN A 307 7.10 2.27 -0.93
C ASN A 307 7.59 3.66 -1.40
N LEU A 308 8.71 4.15 -0.88
CA LEU A 308 9.32 5.41 -1.33
C LEU A 308 9.68 5.34 -2.82
N PHE A 309 10.32 4.25 -3.26
CA PHE A 309 10.70 4.10 -4.67
C PHE A 309 9.48 4.03 -5.59
N LEU A 310 8.41 3.37 -5.16
CA LEU A 310 7.13 3.32 -5.88
C LEU A 310 6.47 4.71 -5.98
N GLU A 311 6.43 5.47 -4.89
CA GLU A 311 5.89 6.84 -4.91
C GLU A 311 6.67 7.79 -5.83
N MET A 312 7.96 7.52 -6.05
CA MET A 312 8.77 8.28 -7.01
C MET A 312 8.54 7.80 -8.45
N ALA A 313 8.46 6.47 -8.66
CA ALA A 313 8.25 5.87 -9.97
C ALA A 313 6.82 6.04 -10.51
N THR A 314 5.82 6.34 -9.68
CA THR A 314 4.45 6.60 -10.13
C THR A 314 4.26 8.01 -10.69
N GLY A 315 5.09 8.99 -10.29
CA GLY A 315 5.04 10.36 -10.82
C GLY A 315 5.64 10.44 -12.22
N TYR A 316 4.93 11.05 -13.19
CA TYR A 316 5.37 11.05 -14.59
C TYR A 316 6.67 11.84 -14.82
N MET A 317 6.77 13.07 -14.31
CA MET A 317 7.99 13.87 -14.48
C MET A 317 9.14 13.32 -13.63
N THR A 318 8.85 12.96 -12.37
CA THR A 318 9.84 12.34 -11.47
C THR A 318 10.39 11.05 -12.06
N GLY A 319 9.53 10.17 -12.60
CA GLY A 319 9.93 8.92 -13.26
C GLY A 319 10.82 9.13 -14.49
N LYS A 320 10.53 10.15 -15.31
CA LYS A 320 11.43 10.50 -16.43
C LYS A 320 12.80 11.00 -15.98
N LEU A 321 12.87 11.69 -14.86
CA LEU A 321 14.15 12.13 -14.29
C LEU A 321 14.91 10.96 -13.65
N LEU A 322 14.20 10.03 -13.00
CA LEU A 322 14.78 8.80 -12.47
C LEU A 322 15.52 8.00 -13.55
N LEU A 323 14.94 7.89 -14.75
CA LEU A 323 15.56 7.18 -15.87
C LEU A 323 16.87 7.81 -16.36
N LYS A 324 17.15 9.08 -16.03
CA LYS A 324 18.43 9.73 -16.37
C LYS A 324 19.55 9.36 -15.40
N LEU A 325 19.23 8.73 -14.27
CA LEU A 325 20.21 8.38 -13.24
C LEU A 325 20.84 7.02 -13.53
N ASP A 326 22.17 6.97 -13.52
CA ASP A 326 22.93 5.74 -13.72
C ASP A 326 22.55 4.66 -12.70
N THR A 327 22.30 5.06 -11.45
CA THR A 327 21.88 4.14 -10.38
C THR A 327 20.56 3.43 -10.72
N VAL A 328 19.60 4.13 -11.34
CA VAL A 328 18.33 3.51 -11.77
C VAL A 328 18.56 2.58 -12.95
N GLN A 329 19.38 2.97 -13.92
CA GLN A 329 19.74 2.12 -15.05
C GLN A 329 20.49 0.86 -14.59
N LEU A 330 21.33 0.96 -13.56
CA LEU A 330 21.95 -0.19 -12.90
C LEU A 330 20.92 -1.09 -12.21
N ILE A 331 19.95 -0.53 -11.49
CA ILE A 331 18.85 -1.31 -10.88
C ILE A 331 18.06 -2.05 -11.96
N ILE A 332 17.72 -1.40 -13.08
CA ILE A 332 16.94 -2.00 -14.18
C ILE A 332 17.74 -3.10 -14.89
N SER A 333 19.04 -2.89 -15.13
CA SER A 333 19.88 -3.88 -15.83
C SER A 333 20.27 -5.08 -14.94
N HIS A 334 20.44 -4.86 -13.63
CA HIS A 334 20.97 -5.84 -12.69
C HIS A 334 19.96 -6.20 -11.57
N HIS A 335 18.69 -6.37 -11.90
CA HIS A 335 17.61 -6.67 -10.94
C HIS A 335 17.56 -8.13 -10.45
N THR A 336 18.67 -8.88 -10.53
CA THR A 336 18.72 -10.29 -10.17
C THR A 336 19.06 -10.53 -8.70
N ARG A 337 18.83 -11.78 -8.26
CA ARG A 337 19.20 -12.29 -6.91
C ARG A 337 20.69 -12.18 -6.56
N GLU A 338 21.55 -11.94 -7.54
CA GLU A 338 23.00 -11.79 -7.32
C GLU A 338 23.35 -10.41 -6.77
N HIS A 339 22.62 -9.39 -7.21
CA HIS A 339 22.83 -8.00 -6.78
C HIS A 339 21.92 -7.60 -5.63
N PHE A 340 20.74 -8.20 -5.51
CA PHE A 340 19.76 -7.91 -4.46
C PHE A 340 19.49 -9.15 -3.61
N SER A 341 20.15 -9.21 -2.45
CA SER A 341 20.12 -10.35 -1.51
C SER A 341 18.74 -10.64 -0.96
N PHE A 342 17.89 -9.62 -0.75
CA PHE A 342 16.52 -9.78 -0.26
C PHE A 342 15.60 -10.59 -1.20
N LEU A 343 15.95 -10.72 -2.49
CA LEU A 343 15.20 -11.53 -3.44
C LEU A 343 15.35 -13.03 -3.20
N LYS A 344 16.35 -13.45 -2.40
CA LYS A 344 16.59 -14.85 -2.03
C LYS A 344 15.66 -15.32 -0.90
N ASP A 345 15.24 -14.42 -0.03
CA ASP A 345 14.43 -14.78 1.14
C ASP A 345 12.93 -14.84 0.79
N TYR A 346 12.27 -15.91 1.27
CA TYR A 346 10.84 -16.11 1.09
C TYR A 346 9.98 -15.13 1.94
N ARG A 347 10.53 -14.63 3.06
CA ARG A 347 9.87 -13.64 3.93
C ARG A 347 9.51 -12.37 3.15
N CYS A 348 10.43 -11.92 2.29
CA CYS A 348 10.27 -10.74 1.43
C CYS A 348 9.42 -10.98 0.17
N SER A 349 8.62 -12.05 0.07
CA SER A 349 7.88 -12.40 -1.17
C SER A 349 6.89 -11.33 -1.66
N ARG A 350 6.35 -10.49 -0.76
CA ARG A 350 5.52 -9.33 -1.13
C ARG A 350 6.37 -8.21 -1.69
N SER A 351 7.47 -7.91 -1.02
CA SER A 351 8.47 -6.90 -1.39
C SER A 351 9.06 -7.20 -2.78
N ARG A 352 9.32 -8.48 -3.10
CA ARG A 352 9.72 -8.91 -4.46
C ARG A 352 8.70 -8.51 -5.53
N THR A 353 7.40 -8.72 -5.30
CA THR A 353 6.36 -8.29 -6.25
C THR A 353 6.36 -6.76 -6.43
N SER A 354 6.50 -6.01 -5.34
CA SER A 354 6.56 -4.54 -5.38
C SER A 354 7.80 -4.03 -6.12
N PHE A 355 8.96 -4.67 -5.93
CA PHE A 355 10.19 -4.33 -6.63
C PHE A 355 10.05 -4.46 -8.15
N PHE A 356 9.56 -5.61 -8.63
CA PHE A 356 9.32 -5.81 -10.06
C PHE A 356 8.17 -4.96 -10.62
N TYR A 357 7.20 -4.58 -9.78
CA TYR A 357 6.21 -3.58 -10.15
C TYR A 357 6.85 -2.21 -10.44
N ILE A 358 7.78 -1.77 -9.60
CA ILE A 358 8.50 -0.50 -9.80
C ILE A 358 9.39 -0.57 -11.04
N ILE A 359 10.14 -1.65 -11.23
CA ILE A 359 10.96 -1.85 -12.44
C ILE A 359 10.06 -1.82 -13.69
N GLY A 360 8.93 -2.52 -13.65
CA GLY A 360 7.96 -2.49 -14.75
C GLY A 360 7.51 -1.06 -15.08
N LEU A 361 7.16 -0.25 -14.06
CA LEU A 361 6.74 1.14 -14.28
C LEU A 361 7.83 1.95 -15.00
N LEU A 362 9.09 1.82 -14.57
CA LEU A 362 10.22 2.55 -15.15
C LEU A 362 10.54 2.09 -16.57
N VAL A 363 10.58 0.78 -16.82
CA VAL A 363 10.86 0.21 -18.15
C VAL A 363 9.78 0.64 -19.16
N PHE A 364 8.51 0.61 -18.75
CA PHE A 364 7.41 1.01 -19.64
C PHE A 364 7.35 2.51 -19.91
N MET A 365 7.97 3.37 -19.10
CA MET A 365 8.07 4.82 -19.38
C MET A 365 8.97 5.17 -20.56
N GLU A 366 9.96 4.34 -20.88
CA GLU A 366 10.86 4.58 -22.02
C GLU A 366 10.23 4.23 -23.37
N ASP A 367 9.03 3.63 -23.36
CA ASP A 367 8.19 3.41 -24.53
C ASP A 367 8.83 2.60 -25.69
N SER A 368 9.91 1.85 -25.40
CA SER A 368 10.70 1.07 -26.36
C SER A 368 10.63 -0.44 -26.10
N PHE A 369 10.17 -1.20 -27.10
CA PHE A 369 10.07 -2.65 -27.01
C PHE A 369 11.43 -3.35 -26.90
N LEU A 370 12.47 -2.82 -27.55
CA LEU A 370 13.82 -3.40 -27.48
C LEU A 370 14.40 -3.29 -26.07
N LYS A 371 14.22 -2.14 -25.42
CA LYS A 371 14.67 -1.92 -24.05
C LYS A 371 13.86 -2.72 -23.04
N PHE A 372 12.56 -2.90 -23.31
CA PHE A 372 11.75 -3.86 -22.56
C PHE A 372 12.36 -5.26 -22.66
N LYS A 373 12.62 -5.77 -23.88
CA LYS A 373 13.25 -7.08 -24.07
C LYS A 373 14.58 -7.22 -23.33
N SER A 374 15.50 -6.27 -23.49
CA SER A 374 16.80 -6.34 -22.81
C SER A 374 16.68 -6.32 -21.29
N SER A 375 15.70 -5.59 -20.76
CA SER A 375 15.41 -5.57 -19.33
C SER A 375 14.73 -6.85 -18.84
N MET A 376 14.18 -7.68 -19.73
CA MET A 376 13.55 -8.97 -19.40
C MET A 376 14.47 -10.16 -19.66
N ASP A 377 15.67 -9.96 -20.23
CA ASP A 377 16.62 -11.04 -20.54
C ASP A 377 16.96 -11.92 -19.32
N PRO A 378 17.17 -11.38 -18.09
CA PRO A 378 17.42 -12.24 -16.92
C PRO A 378 16.23 -13.16 -16.59
N LEU A 379 15.00 -12.66 -16.73
CA LEU A 379 13.77 -13.45 -16.55
C LEU A 379 13.62 -14.50 -17.65
N LEU A 380 14.03 -14.18 -18.88
CA LEU A 380 14.01 -15.11 -20.00
C LEU A 380 14.96 -16.30 -19.74
N GLN A 381 16.13 -16.08 -19.13
CA GLN A 381 17.02 -17.17 -18.74
C GLN A 381 16.39 -18.09 -17.69
N ASP A 382 15.65 -17.53 -16.72
CA ASP A 382 14.89 -18.33 -15.74
C ASP A 382 13.78 -19.15 -16.44
N PHE A 383 13.10 -18.58 -17.44
CA PHE A 383 12.13 -19.32 -18.28
C PHE A 383 12.79 -20.50 -18.99
N VAL A 384 13.87 -20.26 -19.73
CA VAL A 384 14.57 -21.31 -20.52
C VAL A 384 15.10 -22.42 -19.61
N SER A 385 15.62 -22.06 -18.43
CA SER A 385 16.09 -23.02 -17.42
C SER A 385 14.94 -23.91 -16.91
N LEU A 386 13.78 -23.32 -16.58
CA LEU A 386 12.61 -24.06 -16.09
C LEU A 386 11.95 -24.91 -17.19
N GLU A 387 11.89 -24.40 -18.42
CA GLU A 387 11.33 -25.12 -19.57
C GLU A 387 12.16 -26.34 -19.96
N SER A 388 13.49 -26.22 -19.92
CA SER A 388 14.43 -27.31 -20.18
C SER A 388 14.54 -28.34 -19.05
N THR A 389 14.03 -28.03 -17.86
CA THR A 389 14.08 -28.94 -16.70
C THR A 389 13.21 -30.19 -16.93
N PRO A 390 13.76 -31.42 -16.87
CA PRO A 390 12.98 -32.65 -17.01
C PRO A 390 11.93 -32.81 -15.91
N ASP A 391 10.80 -33.44 -16.26
CA ASP A 391 9.64 -33.60 -15.37
C ASP A 391 9.97 -34.32 -14.05
N ALA A 392 10.94 -35.25 -14.06
CA ALA A 392 11.40 -35.97 -12.87
C ALA A 392 12.06 -35.08 -11.82
N ILE A 393 12.73 -34.00 -12.23
CA ILE A 393 13.48 -33.07 -11.36
C ILE A 393 12.64 -31.81 -11.07
N PHE A 394 11.50 -31.67 -11.73
CA PHE A 394 10.64 -30.49 -11.62
C PHE A 394 10.01 -30.32 -10.23
N ARG A 395 9.98 -31.37 -9.39
CA ARG A 395 9.54 -31.32 -7.98
C ARG A 395 10.65 -30.98 -6.96
N THR A 396 11.81 -30.50 -7.41
CA THR A 396 12.90 -30.07 -6.51
C THR A 396 12.64 -28.71 -5.88
N ASP A 397 13.24 -28.45 -4.71
CA ASP A 397 13.16 -27.13 -4.07
C ASP A 397 13.75 -26.03 -4.94
N THR A 398 14.80 -26.29 -5.71
CA THR A 398 15.38 -25.29 -6.62
C THR A 398 14.37 -24.84 -7.69
N ALA A 399 13.69 -25.80 -8.33
CA ALA A 399 12.63 -25.52 -9.31
C ALA A 399 11.43 -24.82 -8.65
N LYS A 400 11.05 -25.25 -7.44
CA LYS A 400 9.98 -24.62 -6.65
C LYS A 400 10.25 -23.14 -6.39
N HIS A 401 11.42 -22.80 -5.87
CA HIS A 401 11.79 -21.42 -5.54
C HIS A 401 11.93 -20.55 -6.80
N ALA A 402 12.52 -21.08 -7.87
CA ALA A 402 12.62 -20.39 -9.15
C ALA A 402 11.23 -20.06 -9.73
N LEU A 403 10.31 -21.03 -9.72
CA LEU A 403 8.95 -20.83 -10.22
C LEU A 403 8.16 -19.83 -9.38
N ILE A 404 8.21 -19.94 -8.05
CA ILE A 404 7.57 -18.96 -7.14
C ILE A 404 8.08 -17.56 -7.43
N GLY A 405 9.40 -17.43 -7.56
CA GLY A 405 10.05 -16.16 -7.88
C GLY A 405 9.57 -15.57 -9.20
N LEU A 406 9.66 -16.36 -10.27
CA LEU A 406 9.25 -15.96 -11.62
C LEU A 406 7.79 -15.48 -11.66
N MET A 407 6.86 -16.22 -11.04
CA MET A 407 5.45 -15.81 -11.01
C MET A 407 5.22 -14.49 -10.25
N ARG A 408 6.01 -14.22 -9.22
CA ARG A 408 5.93 -12.95 -8.46
C ARG A 408 6.48 -11.78 -9.26
N ASP A 409 7.56 -12.01 -9.99
CA ASP A 409 8.22 -10.99 -10.81
C ASP A 409 7.32 -10.61 -11.99
N LEU A 410 6.80 -11.62 -12.71
CA LEU A 410 5.83 -11.43 -13.77
C LEU A 410 4.57 -10.73 -13.29
N ARG A 411 4.08 -11.07 -12.09
CA ARG A 411 2.94 -10.36 -11.49
C ARG A 411 3.25 -8.89 -11.26
N GLY A 412 4.44 -8.56 -10.75
CA GLY A 412 4.87 -7.17 -10.59
C GLY A 412 4.88 -6.42 -11.93
N ILE A 413 5.53 -7.00 -12.95
CA ILE A 413 5.61 -6.40 -14.29
C ILE A 413 4.21 -6.25 -14.92
N ALA A 414 3.35 -7.27 -14.82
CA ALA A 414 1.97 -7.20 -15.29
C ALA A 414 1.16 -6.11 -14.57
N MET A 415 1.43 -5.88 -13.27
CA MET A 415 0.82 -4.79 -12.53
C MET A 415 1.22 -3.41 -13.10
N ALA A 416 2.40 -3.26 -13.70
CA ALA A 416 2.87 -1.99 -14.26
C ALA A 416 2.24 -1.63 -15.62
N THR A 417 1.66 -2.59 -16.33
CA THR A 417 1.01 -2.33 -17.62
C THR A 417 -0.35 -1.64 -17.41
N ASN A 418 -0.42 -0.36 -17.77
CA ASN A 418 -1.63 0.48 -17.62
C ASN A 418 -2.21 0.95 -18.96
N SER A 419 -1.59 0.57 -20.08
CA SER A 419 -2.02 0.96 -21.43
C SER A 419 -2.04 -0.24 -22.36
N ARG A 420 -2.81 -0.14 -23.45
CA ARG A 420 -2.84 -1.16 -24.52
C ARG A 420 -1.44 -1.49 -25.03
N LYS A 421 -0.61 -0.47 -25.28
CA LYS A 421 0.76 -0.62 -25.79
C LYS A 421 1.66 -1.41 -24.83
N THR A 422 1.68 -1.02 -23.55
CA THR A 422 2.52 -1.68 -22.54
C THR A 422 2.07 -3.12 -22.26
N TYR A 423 0.76 -3.36 -22.27
CA TYR A 423 0.23 -4.73 -22.20
C TYR A 423 0.64 -5.56 -23.42
N THR A 424 0.57 -4.99 -24.62
CA THR A 424 0.96 -5.67 -25.86
C THR A 424 2.42 -6.10 -25.82
N PHE A 425 3.33 -5.28 -25.29
CA PHE A 425 4.74 -5.66 -25.11
C PHE A 425 4.90 -6.90 -24.24
N LEU A 426 4.19 -6.96 -23.11
CA LEU A 426 4.23 -8.12 -22.22
C LEU A 426 3.56 -9.35 -22.85
N PHE A 427 2.43 -9.15 -23.53
CA PHE A 427 1.69 -10.21 -24.20
C PHE A 427 2.52 -10.87 -25.32
N ASP A 428 3.10 -10.07 -26.20
CA ASP A 428 3.92 -10.56 -27.33
C ASP A 428 5.24 -11.20 -26.87
N TRP A 429 5.72 -10.84 -25.68
CA TRP A 429 6.89 -11.48 -25.08
C TRP A 429 6.56 -12.83 -24.43
N LEU A 430 5.37 -12.98 -23.82
CA LEU A 430 4.96 -14.23 -23.16
C LEU A 430 4.30 -15.25 -24.12
N TYR A 431 3.39 -14.78 -24.97
CA TYR A 431 2.58 -15.62 -25.83
C TYR A 431 3.22 -15.75 -27.23
N PRO A 432 3.29 -16.96 -27.81
CA PRO A 432 2.84 -18.25 -27.28
C PRO A 432 3.94 -19.02 -26.51
N ALA A 433 5.21 -18.60 -26.62
CA ALA A 433 6.38 -19.42 -26.30
C ALA A 433 6.40 -19.92 -24.84
N HIS A 434 6.03 -19.08 -23.88
CA HIS A 434 6.23 -19.35 -22.45
C HIS A 434 4.96 -19.80 -21.71
N MET A 435 3.79 -19.75 -22.36
CA MET A 435 2.52 -20.23 -21.80
C MET A 435 2.54 -21.72 -21.39
N PRO A 436 3.20 -22.65 -22.13
CA PRO A 436 3.28 -24.05 -21.75
C PRO A 436 3.91 -24.29 -20.38
N LEU A 437 4.83 -23.42 -19.94
CA LEU A 437 5.46 -23.54 -18.62
C LEU A 437 4.43 -23.40 -17.50
N PHE A 438 3.43 -22.50 -17.65
CA PHE A 438 2.39 -22.32 -16.64
C PHE A 438 1.52 -23.56 -16.50
N LEU A 439 1.24 -24.24 -17.62
CA LEU A 439 0.49 -25.48 -17.61
C LEU A 439 1.31 -26.59 -16.94
N LYS A 440 2.59 -26.75 -17.32
CA LYS A 440 3.52 -27.68 -16.66
C LYS A 440 3.60 -27.45 -15.15
N ALA A 441 3.71 -26.19 -14.72
CA ALA A 441 3.71 -25.82 -13.31
C ALA A 441 2.47 -26.34 -12.56
N ILE A 442 1.27 -26.11 -13.10
CA ILE A 442 0.02 -26.63 -12.51
C ILE A 442 -0.01 -28.16 -12.53
N LEU A 443 0.47 -28.78 -13.60
CA LEU A 443 0.48 -30.25 -13.76
C LEU A 443 1.47 -30.97 -12.83
N HIS A 444 2.43 -30.30 -12.22
CA HIS A 444 3.36 -30.93 -11.26
C HIS A 444 3.16 -30.47 -9.81
N TRP A 445 2.66 -29.24 -9.61
CA TRP A 445 2.58 -28.60 -8.29
C TRP A 445 1.15 -28.31 -7.81
N ALA A 446 0.11 -28.93 -8.40
CA ALA A 446 -1.29 -28.69 -8.01
C ALA A 446 -1.57 -28.86 -6.50
N ASP A 447 -0.87 -29.78 -5.85
CA ASP A 447 -0.96 -30.08 -4.41
C ASP A 447 -0.23 -29.06 -3.51
N THR A 448 0.58 -28.16 -4.09
CA THR A 448 1.46 -27.26 -3.36
C THR A 448 1.00 -25.80 -3.50
N PRO A 449 0.18 -25.29 -2.57
CA PRO A 449 -0.41 -23.95 -2.67
C PRO A 449 0.61 -22.81 -2.69
N GLU A 450 1.83 -23.04 -2.21
CA GLU A 450 2.92 -22.05 -2.24
C GLU A 450 3.34 -21.70 -3.67
N VAL A 451 3.24 -22.65 -4.60
CA VAL A 451 3.59 -22.49 -6.02
C VAL A 451 2.39 -22.05 -6.84
N THR A 452 1.24 -22.67 -6.63
CA THR A 452 0.03 -22.40 -7.42
C THR A 452 -0.57 -21.03 -7.11
N ASN A 453 -0.54 -20.56 -5.86
CA ASN A 453 -1.10 -19.26 -5.51
C ASN A 453 -0.41 -18.07 -6.22
N PRO A 454 0.94 -17.96 -6.24
CA PRO A 454 1.63 -16.95 -7.04
C PRO A 454 1.27 -17.01 -8.53
N LEU A 455 1.24 -18.22 -9.12
CA LEU A 455 0.89 -18.43 -10.52
C LEU A 455 -0.53 -17.95 -10.82
N LEU A 456 -1.52 -18.42 -10.07
CA LEU A 456 -2.92 -18.02 -10.24
C LEU A 456 -3.11 -16.52 -10.02
N LYS A 457 -2.38 -15.91 -9.08
CA LYS A 457 -2.40 -14.45 -8.87
C LYS A 457 -1.78 -13.66 -10.00
N PHE A 458 -0.74 -14.20 -10.65
CA PHE A 458 -0.21 -13.63 -11.88
C PHE A 458 -1.26 -13.70 -12.99
N VAL A 459 -1.87 -14.87 -13.23
CA VAL A 459 -2.92 -15.04 -14.24
C VAL A 459 -4.11 -14.11 -13.97
N ALA A 460 -4.56 -14.02 -12.70
CA ALA A 460 -5.63 -13.11 -12.28
C ALA A 460 -5.30 -11.64 -12.58
N GLU A 461 -4.04 -11.24 -12.43
CA GLU A 461 -3.59 -9.93 -12.85
C GLU A 461 -3.56 -9.85 -14.38
N PHE A 462 -3.00 -10.82 -15.09
CA PHE A 462 -2.80 -10.78 -16.54
C PHE A 462 -4.11 -10.67 -17.34
N VAL A 463 -5.20 -11.27 -16.87
CA VAL A 463 -6.53 -11.22 -17.52
C VAL A 463 -7.36 -9.99 -17.13
N TRP A 464 -6.87 -9.14 -16.23
CA TRP A 464 -7.65 -8.03 -15.70
C TRP A 464 -7.64 -6.83 -16.65
N ASN A 465 -8.79 -6.42 -17.19
CA ASN A 465 -8.90 -5.24 -18.04
C ASN A 465 -8.93 -3.92 -17.24
N LYS A 466 -7.87 -3.65 -16.46
CA LYS A 466 -7.71 -2.35 -15.80
C LYS A 466 -7.33 -1.27 -16.80
N SER A 467 -7.87 -0.06 -16.64
CA SER A 467 -7.58 1.10 -17.49
C SER A 467 -7.77 0.83 -19.00
N GLN A 468 -8.67 -0.09 -19.37
CA GLN A 468 -8.91 -0.49 -20.77
C GLN A 468 -7.66 -0.99 -21.50
N ARG A 469 -6.69 -1.59 -20.79
CA ARG A 469 -5.45 -2.11 -21.39
C ARG A 469 -5.66 -3.34 -22.28
N LEU A 470 -6.71 -4.12 -22.05
CA LEU A 470 -7.08 -5.30 -22.86
C LEU A 470 -8.04 -4.89 -23.98
N THR A 471 -7.63 -3.94 -24.81
CA THR A 471 -8.41 -3.50 -25.97
C THR A 471 -7.74 -4.00 -27.24
N PHE A 472 -8.10 -5.22 -27.64
CA PHE A 472 -7.64 -5.81 -28.90
C PHE A 472 -8.41 -5.21 -30.08
N ASP A 473 -7.78 -5.14 -31.25
CA ASP A 473 -8.50 -4.77 -32.48
C ASP A 473 -9.54 -5.83 -32.81
N ALA A 474 -10.66 -5.44 -33.43
CA ALA A 474 -11.74 -6.37 -33.80
C ALA A 474 -11.29 -7.51 -34.73
N SER A 475 -10.17 -7.34 -35.44
CA SER A 475 -9.54 -8.33 -36.30
C SER A 475 -8.54 -9.25 -35.58
N SER A 476 -8.20 -8.96 -34.32
CA SER A 476 -7.18 -9.69 -33.57
C SER A 476 -7.77 -10.89 -32.84
N PRO A 477 -7.23 -12.11 -33.03
CA PRO A 477 -7.64 -13.29 -32.28
C PRO A 477 -7.08 -13.31 -30.85
N ASN A 478 -6.27 -12.34 -30.44
CA ASN A 478 -5.49 -12.37 -29.20
C ASN A 478 -6.36 -12.51 -27.95
N GLY A 479 -7.54 -11.89 -27.91
CA GLY A 479 -8.49 -12.04 -26.80
C GLY A 479 -8.98 -13.49 -26.64
N ILE A 480 -9.32 -14.14 -27.75
CA ILE A 480 -9.78 -15.53 -27.79
C ILE A 480 -8.64 -16.47 -27.38
N LEU A 481 -7.44 -16.24 -27.92
CA LEU A 481 -6.25 -17.05 -27.62
C LEU A 481 -5.87 -16.93 -26.14
N LEU A 482 -5.91 -15.72 -25.58
CA LEU A 482 -5.69 -15.49 -24.15
C LEU A 482 -6.68 -16.28 -23.31
N PHE A 483 -7.98 -16.18 -23.60
CA PHE A 483 -9.00 -16.90 -22.84
C PHE A 483 -8.85 -18.42 -22.98
N ARG A 484 -8.44 -18.92 -24.15
CA ARG A 484 -8.20 -20.35 -24.36
C ARG A 484 -7.07 -20.88 -23.47
N GLU A 485 -5.96 -20.14 -23.33
CA GLU A 485 -4.88 -20.53 -22.41
C GLU A 485 -5.32 -20.45 -20.95
N VAL A 486 -6.08 -19.42 -20.58
CA VAL A 486 -6.64 -19.27 -19.23
C VAL A 486 -7.60 -20.42 -18.90
N SER A 487 -8.48 -20.79 -19.83
CA SER A 487 -9.40 -21.93 -19.67
C SER A 487 -8.63 -23.23 -19.44
N LYS A 488 -7.62 -23.55 -20.25
CA LYS A 488 -6.78 -24.74 -20.07
C LYS A 488 -6.14 -24.78 -18.67
N LEU A 489 -5.60 -23.65 -18.20
CA LEU A 489 -4.98 -23.54 -16.87
C LEU A 489 -6.01 -23.77 -15.75
N VAL A 490 -7.17 -23.12 -15.83
CA VAL A 490 -8.25 -23.23 -14.84
C VAL A 490 -8.80 -24.65 -14.77
N VAL A 491 -9.07 -25.28 -15.92
CA VAL A 491 -9.59 -26.65 -15.99
C VAL A 491 -8.57 -27.65 -15.43
N SER A 492 -7.29 -27.50 -15.79
CA SER A 492 -6.21 -28.37 -15.30
C SER A 492 -6.00 -28.24 -13.79
N TYR A 493 -6.07 -27.02 -13.26
CA TYR A 493 -5.95 -26.79 -11.82
C TYR A 493 -7.18 -27.32 -11.06
N GLY A 494 -8.38 -26.93 -11.50
CA GLY A 494 -9.62 -27.23 -10.79
C GLY A 494 -9.95 -28.72 -10.74
N SER A 495 -9.77 -29.45 -11.85
CA SER A 495 -9.97 -30.90 -11.88
C SER A 495 -9.09 -31.63 -10.86
N ARG A 496 -7.85 -31.19 -10.67
CA ARG A 496 -6.91 -31.76 -9.70
C ARG A 496 -7.25 -31.39 -8.27
N ILE A 497 -7.53 -30.11 -7.99
CA ILE A 497 -7.89 -29.67 -6.64
C ILE A 497 -9.17 -30.35 -6.13
N LEU A 498 -10.16 -30.53 -7.01
CA LEU A 498 -11.39 -31.25 -6.68
C LEU A 498 -11.12 -32.72 -6.35
N SER A 499 -10.13 -33.34 -6.99
CA SER A 499 -9.73 -34.74 -6.73
C SER A 499 -8.88 -34.93 -5.46
N LEU A 500 -8.29 -33.86 -4.91
CA LEU A 500 -7.44 -33.96 -3.71
C LEU A 500 -8.29 -34.27 -2.46
N PRO A 501 -7.76 -35.09 -1.52
CA PRO A 501 -8.45 -35.36 -0.26
C PRO A 501 -8.60 -34.10 0.60
N ASN A 502 -9.58 -34.11 1.51
CA ASN A 502 -9.77 -33.00 2.45
C ASN A 502 -8.71 -33.07 3.55
N HIS A 503 -7.92 -32.00 3.69
CA HIS A 503 -6.90 -31.85 4.73
C HIS A 503 -7.41 -30.96 5.88
N ALA A 504 -6.74 -30.99 7.04
CA ALA A 504 -7.10 -30.20 8.22
C ALA A 504 -7.12 -28.67 7.96
N ASP A 505 -6.23 -28.16 7.11
CA ASP A 505 -6.25 -26.77 6.64
C ASP A 505 -6.87 -26.66 5.23
N MET A 506 -8.20 -26.72 5.18
CA MET A 506 -8.98 -26.57 3.95
C MET A 506 -8.83 -25.18 3.31
N TYR A 507 -8.56 -24.15 4.12
CA TYR A 507 -8.42 -22.78 3.62
C TYR A 507 -7.16 -22.63 2.77
N SER A 508 -5.99 -23.01 3.30
CA SER A 508 -4.72 -22.85 2.59
C SER A 508 -4.61 -23.77 1.37
N SER A 509 -5.13 -25.00 1.48
CA SER A 509 -5.03 -26.03 0.44
C SER A 509 -6.03 -25.84 -0.69
N LYS A 510 -7.31 -25.57 -0.39
CA LYS A 510 -8.39 -25.53 -1.40
C LYS A 510 -8.97 -24.12 -1.57
N TYR A 511 -9.50 -23.53 -0.50
CA TYR A 511 -10.33 -22.30 -0.64
C TYR A 511 -9.54 -21.13 -1.18
N LYS A 512 -8.26 -21.00 -0.80
CA LYS A 512 -7.39 -19.92 -1.25
C LYS A 512 -7.16 -19.94 -2.76
N GLY A 513 -6.91 -21.11 -3.33
CA GLY A 513 -6.77 -21.26 -4.77
C GLY A 513 -8.10 -21.08 -5.48
N THR A 514 -9.18 -21.64 -4.94
CA THR A 514 -10.53 -21.51 -5.50
C THR A 514 -10.96 -20.06 -5.66
N TRP A 515 -10.84 -19.21 -4.64
CA TRP A 515 -11.27 -17.81 -4.79
C TRP A 515 -10.44 -17.04 -5.82
N ILE A 516 -9.16 -17.39 -6.00
CA ILE A 516 -8.32 -16.79 -7.05
C ILE A 516 -8.82 -17.23 -8.42
N VAL A 517 -9.16 -18.51 -8.61
CA VAL A 517 -9.74 -19.03 -9.86
C VAL A 517 -11.07 -18.35 -10.19
N LEU A 518 -11.97 -18.22 -9.20
CA LEU A 518 -13.22 -17.47 -9.39
C LEU A 518 -12.94 -16.04 -9.83
N THR A 519 -11.95 -15.38 -9.21
CA THR A 519 -11.51 -14.03 -9.61
C THR A 519 -10.96 -13.98 -11.04
N ILE A 520 -10.19 -14.98 -11.49
CA ILE A 520 -9.69 -15.07 -12.88
C ILE A 520 -10.86 -15.09 -13.85
N ILE A 521 -11.83 -15.98 -13.63
CA ILE A 521 -12.98 -16.14 -14.53
C ILE A 521 -13.87 -14.90 -14.50
N SER A 522 -14.18 -14.34 -13.33
CA SER A 522 -14.94 -13.08 -13.23
C SER A 522 -14.28 -11.95 -14.01
N ARG A 523 -12.96 -11.78 -13.90
CA ARG A 523 -12.21 -10.74 -14.61
C ARG A 523 -12.17 -10.97 -16.12
N ALA A 524 -12.09 -12.23 -16.55
CA ALA A 524 -12.11 -12.58 -17.96
C ALA A 524 -13.48 -12.33 -18.61
N LEU A 525 -14.56 -12.74 -17.93
CA LEU A 525 -15.94 -12.53 -18.40
C LEU A 525 -16.31 -11.04 -18.42
N ALA A 526 -16.02 -10.30 -17.34
CA ALA A 526 -16.32 -8.87 -17.24
C ALA A 526 -15.36 -7.96 -18.04
N GLY A 527 -14.31 -8.53 -18.63
CA GLY A 527 -13.23 -7.77 -19.27
C GLY A 527 -13.58 -7.16 -20.64
N ASN A 528 -14.67 -7.61 -21.27
CA ASN A 528 -15.16 -7.15 -22.59
C ASN A 528 -14.14 -7.24 -23.75
N TYR A 529 -13.09 -8.06 -23.61
CA TYR A 529 -12.04 -8.22 -24.63
C TYR A 529 -12.17 -9.51 -25.45
N VAL A 530 -13.19 -10.33 -25.15
CA VAL A 530 -13.52 -11.57 -25.86
C VAL A 530 -15.01 -11.57 -26.16
N ASN A 531 -15.37 -11.84 -27.41
CA ASN A 531 -16.74 -12.19 -27.74
C ASN A 531 -16.94 -13.68 -27.49
N PHE A 532 -17.61 -14.03 -26.40
CA PHE A 532 -17.80 -15.42 -25.98
C PHE A 532 -18.69 -16.24 -26.92
N GLY A 533 -19.57 -15.60 -27.71
CA GLY A 533 -20.41 -16.29 -28.70
C GLY A 533 -19.57 -16.98 -29.80
N VAL A 534 -18.32 -16.56 -29.98
CA VAL A 534 -17.39 -17.18 -30.92
C VAL A 534 -17.09 -18.64 -30.55
N PHE A 535 -16.99 -18.97 -29.27
CA PHE A 535 -16.71 -20.34 -28.85
C PHE A 535 -17.82 -21.32 -29.25
N GLU A 536 -19.08 -20.88 -29.15
CA GLU A 536 -20.24 -21.69 -29.57
C GLU A 536 -20.25 -21.90 -31.09
N ILE A 537 -19.95 -20.86 -31.88
CA ILE A 537 -19.93 -20.92 -33.35
C ILE A 537 -18.85 -21.87 -33.85
N TYR A 538 -17.66 -21.85 -33.25
CA TYR A 538 -16.54 -22.71 -33.66
C TYR A 538 -16.53 -24.09 -32.98
N GLY A 539 -17.51 -24.38 -32.11
CA GLY A 539 -17.57 -25.63 -31.36
C GLY A 539 -16.43 -25.82 -30.35
N ASP A 540 -15.80 -24.73 -29.90
CA ASP A 540 -14.72 -24.76 -28.91
C ASP A 540 -15.32 -24.81 -27.50
N ARG A 541 -15.00 -25.88 -26.76
CA ARG A 541 -15.51 -26.13 -25.41
C ARG A 541 -14.79 -25.36 -24.30
N ALA A 542 -13.78 -24.56 -24.62
CA ALA A 542 -12.97 -23.84 -23.64
C ALA A 542 -13.80 -23.01 -22.64
N LEU A 543 -14.85 -22.33 -23.09
CA LEU A 543 -15.73 -21.57 -22.20
C LEU A 543 -16.55 -22.48 -21.29
N ALA A 544 -17.25 -23.46 -21.88
CA ALA A 544 -18.11 -24.37 -21.13
C ALA A 544 -17.33 -25.16 -20.07
N ASP A 545 -16.17 -25.71 -20.43
CA ASP A 545 -15.34 -26.49 -19.52
C ASP A 545 -14.77 -25.63 -18.36
N ALA A 546 -14.41 -24.37 -18.64
CA ALA A 546 -13.94 -23.44 -17.61
C ALA A 546 -15.06 -23.04 -16.63
N LEU A 547 -16.27 -22.78 -17.13
CA LEU A 547 -17.42 -22.45 -16.30
C LEU A 547 -17.87 -23.63 -15.45
N ASP A 548 -17.91 -24.84 -16.01
CA ASP A 548 -18.25 -26.08 -15.30
C ASP A 548 -17.29 -26.35 -14.14
N ILE A 549 -15.97 -26.28 -14.39
CA ILE A 549 -14.97 -26.46 -13.34
C ILE A 549 -15.05 -25.34 -12.30
N ALA A 550 -15.18 -24.07 -12.70
CA ALA A 550 -15.29 -22.96 -11.76
C ALA A 550 -16.52 -23.09 -10.86
N LEU A 551 -17.67 -23.49 -11.42
CA LEU A 551 -18.90 -23.72 -10.66
C LEU A 551 -18.75 -24.90 -9.69
N LYS A 552 -18.19 -26.03 -10.14
CA LYS A 552 -17.90 -27.18 -9.26
C LYS A 552 -16.98 -26.81 -8.11
N MET A 553 -15.95 -26.01 -8.37
CA MET A 553 -15.06 -25.49 -7.33
C MET A 553 -15.78 -24.55 -6.36
N ALA A 554 -16.66 -23.67 -6.86
CA ALA A 554 -17.45 -22.77 -6.03
C ALA A 554 -18.40 -23.54 -5.09
N LEU A 555 -19.11 -24.55 -5.62
CA LEU A 555 -20.06 -25.37 -4.88
C LEU A 555 -19.41 -26.39 -3.95
N SER A 556 -18.11 -26.67 -4.13
CA SER A 556 -17.35 -27.55 -3.22
C SER A 556 -17.13 -26.93 -1.83
N ILE A 557 -17.36 -25.63 -1.67
CA ILE A 557 -17.18 -24.90 -0.42
C ILE A 557 -18.51 -24.87 0.35
N PRO A 558 -18.58 -25.42 1.58
CA PRO A 558 -19.77 -25.31 2.40
C PRO A 558 -20.15 -23.85 2.66
N LEU A 559 -21.46 -23.56 2.69
CA LEU A 559 -21.96 -22.19 2.88
C LEU A 559 -21.44 -21.55 4.19
N ALA A 560 -21.32 -22.33 5.27
CA ALA A 560 -20.78 -21.85 6.54
C ALA A 560 -19.33 -21.32 6.40
N ASP A 561 -18.47 -22.06 5.69
CA ASP A 561 -17.08 -21.66 5.45
C ASP A 561 -16.99 -20.47 4.50
N LEU A 562 -17.85 -20.44 3.49
CA LEU A 562 -17.95 -19.35 2.53
C LEU A 562 -18.24 -18.02 3.24
N LEU A 563 -19.13 -18.02 4.22
CA LEU A 563 -19.49 -16.83 4.99
C LEU A 563 -18.45 -16.48 6.08
N ALA A 564 -17.68 -17.46 6.56
CA ALA A 564 -16.60 -17.23 7.53
C ALA A 564 -15.39 -16.51 6.92
N TYR A 565 -15.04 -16.81 5.65
CA TYR A 565 -13.85 -16.27 5.00
C TYR A 565 -14.15 -15.13 4.02
N ARG A 566 -14.06 -13.87 4.48
CA ARG A 566 -14.35 -12.63 3.69
C ARG A 566 -13.84 -12.64 2.24
N LYS A 567 -12.60 -13.09 1.99
CA LYS A 567 -12.02 -13.11 0.62
C LYS A 567 -12.71 -14.10 -0.31
N VAL A 568 -13.09 -15.26 0.24
CA VAL A 568 -13.82 -16.29 -0.50
C VAL A 568 -15.24 -15.82 -0.77
N THR A 569 -15.90 -15.24 0.24
CA THR A 569 -17.24 -14.63 0.12
C THR A 569 -17.31 -13.62 -1.02
N VAL A 570 -16.42 -12.63 -1.01
CA VAL A 570 -16.39 -11.57 -2.03
C VAL A 570 -16.14 -12.15 -3.42
N ALA A 571 -15.18 -13.08 -3.56
CA ALA A 571 -14.89 -13.68 -4.86
C ALA A 571 -16.05 -14.55 -5.38
N TYR A 572 -16.74 -15.27 -4.50
CA TYR A 572 -17.89 -16.11 -4.86
C TYR A 572 -19.07 -15.27 -5.35
N PHE A 573 -19.50 -14.25 -4.60
CA PHE A 573 -20.63 -13.42 -5.02
C PHE A 573 -20.32 -12.57 -6.24
N THR A 574 -19.08 -12.06 -6.37
CA THR A 574 -18.63 -11.39 -7.60
C THR A 574 -18.67 -12.34 -8.80
N PHE A 575 -18.32 -13.61 -8.61
CA PHE A 575 -18.40 -14.63 -9.66
C PHE A 575 -19.85 -14.92 -10.06
N LEU A 576 -20.75 -15.12 -9.10
CA LEU A 576 -22.17 -15.35 -9.39
C LEU A 576 -22.81 -14.18 -10.14
N GLU A 577 -22.56 -12.94 -9.71
CA GLU A 577 -23.06 -11.75 -10.40
C GLU A 577 -22.61 -11.71 -11.86
N VAL A 578 -21.30 -11.86 -12.10
CA VAL A 578 -20.74 -11.83 -13.47
C VAL A 578 -21.23 -13.00 -14.32
N LEU A 579 -21.37 -14.19 -13.72
CA LEU A 579 -21.88 -15.38 -14.41
C LEU A 579 -23.33 -15.18 -14.84
N ILE A 580 -24.20 -14.71 -13.95
CA ILE A 580 -25.61 -14.42 -14.24
C ILE A 580 -25.73 -13.33 -15.30
N LYS A 581 -24.94 -12.27 -15.18
CA LYS A 581 -24.95 -11.16 -16.15
C LYS A 581 -24.52 -11.58 -17.55
N SER A 582 -23.46 -12.39 -17.65
CA SER A 582 -22.77 -12.63 -18.93
C SER A 582 -23.21 -13.94 -19.61
N GLN A 583 -23.61 -14.95 -18.82
CA GLN A 583 -23.84 -16.33 -19.27
C GLN A 583 -25.07 -16.92 -18.58
N ILE A 584 -26.19 -16.19 -18.58
CA ILE A 584 -27.45 -16.65 -17.93
C ILE A 584 -27.93 -17.99 -18.49
N THR A 585 -27.76 -18.23 -19.78
CA THR A 585 -28.13 -19.48 -20.47
C THR A 585 -27.42 -20.70 -19.88
N PHE A 586 -26.15 -20.57 -19.49
CA PHE A 586 -25.40 -21.63 -18.84
C PHE A 586 -26.02 -22.03 -17.50
N ILE A 587 -26.41 -21.04 -16.68
CA ILE A 587 -27.05 -21.28 -15.37
C ILE A 587 -28.41 -21.95 -15.53
N LEU A 588 -29.21 -21.51 -16.50
CA LEU A 588 -30.54 -22.07 -16.74
C LEU A 588 -30.50 -23.52 -17.23
N ASN A 589 -29.39 -23.94 -17.83
CA ASN A 589 -29.19 -25.31 -18.28
C ASN A 589 -28.69 -26.26 -17.18
N LEU A 590 -28.44 -25.77 -15.96
CA LEU A 590 -28.08 -26.59 -14.80
C LEU A 590 -29.29 -27.40 -14.30
N ASP A 591 -29.02 -28.43 -13.49
CA ASP A 591 -30.05 -29.20 -12.80
C ASP A 591 -30.74 -28.37 -11.69
N SER A 592 -32.01 -28.69 -11.40
CA SER A 592 -32.84 -27.92 -10.45
C SER A 592 -32.21 -27.86 -9.06
N THR A 593 -31.52 -28.91 -8.62
CA THR A 593 -30.80 -28.95 -7.34
C THR A 593 -29.65 -27.95 -7.26
N THR A 594 -28.81 -27.88 -8.29
CA THR A 594 -27.70 -26.92 -8.35
C THR A 594 -28.20 -25.48 -8.45
N PHE A 595 -29.23 -25.23 -9.27
CA PHE A 595 -29.85 -23.91 -9.41
C PHE A 595 -30.39 -23.40 -8.05
N MET A 596 -31.04 -24.29 -7.30
CA MET A 596 -31.58 -24.01 -5.98
C MET A 596 -30.51 -23.68 -4.93
N LEU A 597 -29.36 -24.37 -4.96
CA LEU A 597 -28.23 -24.05 -4.09
C LEU A 597 -27.68 -22.65 -4.39
N ILE A 598 -27.58 -22.27 -5.67
CA ILE A 598 -27.15 -20.93 -6.08
C ILE A 598 -28.15 -19.89 -5.59
N ALA A 599 -29.46 -20.08 -5.82
CA ALA A 599 -30.50 -19.17 -5.37
C ALA A 599 -30.51 -19.00 -3.84
N GLY A 600 -30.40 -20.10 -3.08
CA GLY A 600 -30.28 -20.08 -1.62
C GLY A 600 -29.02 -19.35 -1.14
N SER A 601 -27.89 -19.48 -1.86
CA SER A 601 -26.67 -18.75 -1.54
C SER A 601 -26.84 -17.23 -1.74
N ILE A 602 -27.53 -16.80 -2.79
CA ILE A 602 -27.84 -15.38 -3.05
C ILE A 602 -28.77 -14.83 -1.95
N GLN A 603 -29.80 -15.60 -1.57
CA GLN A 603 -30.68 -15.26 -0.45
C GLN A 603 -29.91 -15.05 0.85
N SER A 604 -28.99 -15.95 1.20
CA SER A 604 -28.13 -15.78 2.38
C SER A 604 -27.20 -14.58 2.26
N GLY A 605 -26.73 -14.26 1.05
CA GLY A 605 -25.90 -13.10 0.75
C GLY A 605 -26.63 -11.77 0.95
N LEU A 606 -27.93 -11.70 0.64
CA LEU A 606 -28.79 -10.53 0.87
C LEU A 606 -29.03 -10.22 2.36
N GLN A 607 -28.76 -11.17 3.25
CA GLN A 607 -28.89 -11.00 4.69
C GLN A 607 -27.58 -10.53 5.36
N LEU A 608 -26.48 -10.44 4.60
CA LEU A 608 -25.18 -10.00 5.12
C LEU A 608 -25.10 -8.49 5.30
N SER A 609 -24.29 -8.04 6.25
CA SER A 609 -24.12 -6.60 6.56
C SER A 609 -23.16 -5.86 5.60
N ASP A 610 -22.42 -6.57 4.73
CA ASP A 610 -21.44 -5.95 3.82
C ASP A 610 -22.14 -5.37 2.58
N THR A 611 -22.09 -4.03 2.44
CA THR A 611 -22.76 -3.28 1.38
C THR A 611 -22.33 -3.69 -0.03
N ASN A 612 -21.08 -4.12 -0.20
CA ASN A 612 -20.60 -4.55 -1.52
C ASN A 612 -21.25 -5.88 -1.91
N ILE A 613 -21.30 -6.85 -1.00
CA ILE A 613 -21.92 -8.16 -1.26
C ILE A 613 -23.42 -8.01 -1.52
N LEU A 614 -24.09 -7.16 -0.74
CA LEU A 614 -25.50 -6.82 -0.95
C LEU A 614 -25.75 -6.29 -2.36
N SER A 615 -24.93 -5.34 -2.83
CA SER A 615 -25.04 -4.78 -4.19
C SER A 615 -24.84 -5.84 -5.28
N GLN A 616 -23.91 -6.78 -5.08
CA GLN A 616 -23.62 -7.86 -6.04
C GLN A 616 -24.79 -8.86 -6.11
N CYS A 617 -25.30 -9.30 -4.96
CA CYS A 617 -26.47 -10.17 -4.87
C CYS A 617 -27.72 -9.50 -5.44
N ALA A 618 -27.93 -8.22 -5.14
CA ALA A 618 -29.05 -7.44 -5.67
C ALA A 618 -29.00 -7.36 -7.20
N SER A 619 -27.83 -7.08 -7.78
CA SER A 619 -27.63 -7.03 -9.24
C SER A 619 -27.87 -8.41 -9.88
N ALA A 620 -27.41 -9.49 -9.24
CA ALA A 620 -27.67 -10.85 -9.69
C ALA A 620 -29.17 -11.19 -9.74
N VAL A 621 -29.93 -10.79 -8.71
CA VAL A 621 -31.39 -10.97 -8.68
C VAL A 621 -32.07 -10.13 -9.75
N ASP A 622 -31.65 -8.88 -9.95
CA ASP A 622 -32.20 -7.99 -10.98
C ASP A 622 -32.00 -8.57 -12.39
N TYR A 623 -30.83 -9.15 -12.69
CA TYR A 623 -30.59 -9.81 -13.98
C TYR A 623 -31.49 -11.05 -14.18
N LEU A 624 -31.68 -11.88 -13.15
CA LEU A 624 -32.58 -13.03 -13.20
C LEU A 624 -34.04 -12.60 -13.38
N ALA A 625 -34.48 -11.59 -12.63
CA ALA A 625 -35.84 -11.06 -12.69
C ALA A 625 -36.12 -10.39 -14.03
N SER A 626 -35.17 -9.61 -14.54
CA SER A 626 -35.23 -9.00 -15.87
C SER A 626 -35.37 -10.07 -16.95
N PHE A 627 -34.56 -11.12 -16.93
CA PHE A 627 -34.66 -12.21 -17.90
C PHE A 627 -36.00 -12.95 -17.82
N TYR A 628 -36.46 -13.24 -16.60
CA TYR A 628 -37.79 -13.82 -16.38
C TYR A 628 -38.90 -12.93 -16.97
N PHE A 629 -38.85 -11.62 -16.72
CA PHE A 629 -39.88 -10.69 -17.15
C PHE A 629 -39.95 -10.55 -18.69
N HIS A 630 -38.81 -10.41 -19.34
CA HIS A 630 -38.75 -10.25 -20.80
C HIS A 630 -39.15 -11.53 -21.54
N HIS A 631 -38.71 -12.70 -21.08
CA HIS A 631 -38.91 -13.95 -21.81
C HIS A 631 -40.19 -14.72 -21.43
N ILE A 632 -40.68 -14.60 -20.18
CA ILE A 632 -41.84 -15.37 -19.70
C ILE A 632 -43.10 -14.49 -19.63
N THR A 633 -43.02 -13.26 -19.12
CA THR A 633 -44.23 -12.41 -18.97
C THR A 633 -44.53 -11.52 -20.18
N LEU A 634 -43.51 -10.99 -20.88
CA LEU A 634 -43.71 -10.15 -22.07
C LEU A 634 -43.77 -10.95 -23.39
N GLY A 635 -43.33 -12.21 -23.39
CA GLY A 635 -43.56 -13.15 -24.50
C GLY A 635 -42.74 -12.90 -25.77
N GLU A 636 -41.62 -12.16 -25.71
CA GLU A 636 -40.84 -11.80 -26.90
C GLU A 636 -40.09 -12.99 -27.54
N SER A 637 -39.93 -14.12 -26.83
CA SER A 637 -39.40 -15.39 -27.39
C SER A 637 -39.73 -16.63 -26.52
N PRO A 638 -40.98 -17.14 -26.54
CA PRO A 638 -41.43 -18.22 -25.64
C PRO A 638 -40.78 -19.60 -25.90
N GLY A 639 -40.03 -19.76 -26.99
CA GLY A 639 -39.52 -21.05 -27.48
C GLY A 639 -38.03 -21.30 -27.29
N SER A 640 -37.29 -20.43 -26.60
CA SER A 640 -35.87 -20.70 -26.33
C SER A 640 -35.71 -21.83 -25.29
N PRO A 641 -34.73 -22.75 -25.44
CA PRO A 641 -34.51 -23.81 -24.45
C PRO A 641 -34.21 -23.26 -23.05
N ALA A 642 -33.60 -22.06 -22.97
CA ALA A 642 -33.32 -21.38 -21.72
C ALA A 642 -34.59 -20.88 -20.99
N SER A 643 -35.57 -20.33 -21.72
CA SER A 643 -36.85 -19.87 -21.13
C SER A 643 -37.71 -21.03 -20.65
N LEU A 644 -37.69 -22.16 -21.36
CA LEU A 644 -38.36 -23.40 -20.94
C LEU A 644 -37.71 -24.03 -19.71
N ASN A 645 -36.38 -24.01 -19.61
CA ASN A 645 -35.67 -24.52 -18.43
C ASN A 645 -35.87 -23.60 -17.21
N LEU A 646 -35.90 -22.27 -17.39
CA LEU A 646 -36.25 -21.36 -16.30
C LEU A 646 -37.69 -21.60 -15.80
N ALA A 647 -38.65 -21.80 -16.70
CA ALA A 647 -40.03 -22.12 -16.33
C ALA A 647 -40.13 -23.45 -15.56
N ARG A 648 -39.29 -24.45 -15.91
CA ARG A 648 -39.18 -25.71 -15.15
C ARG A 648 -38.62 -25.49 -13.75
N HIS A 649 -37.51 -24.75 -13.62
CA HIS A 649 -36.91 -24.43 -12.32
C HIS A 649 -37.87 -23.68 -11.39
N VAL A 650 -38.65 -22.75 -11.94
CA VAL A 650 -39.67 -22.01 -11.19
C VAL A 650 -40.88 -22.90 -10.82
N ALA A 651 -41.28 -23.82 -11.71
CA ALA A 651 -42.37 -24.77 -11.44
C ALA A 651 -41.97 -25.82 -10.38
N ASP A 652 -40.71 -26.25 -10.36
CA ASP A 652 -40.16 -27.21 -9.40
C ASP A 652 -40.00 -26.60 -7.99
N SER A 653 -40.02 -25.26 -7.85
CA SER A 653 -39.82 -24.57 -6.57
C SER A 653 -40.53 -23.21 -6.50
N PRO A 654 -41.86 -23.22 -6.27
CA PRO A 654 -42.71 -22.02 -6.36
C PRO A 654 -42.48 -20.97 -5.24
N SER A 655 -41.76 -21.29 -4.15
CA SER A 655 -41.56 -20.38 -3.01
C SER A 655 -40.33 -19.48 -3.10
N ILE A 656 -39.24 -19.94 -3.73
CA ILE A 656 -37.94 -19.24 -3.64
C ILE A 656 -37.86 -18.02 -4.55
N PHE A 657 -38.42 -18.08 -5.76
CA PHE A 657 -38.40 -16.91 -6.64
C PHE A 657 -39.20 -15.72 -6.05
N PRO A 658 -40.42 -15.93 -5.51
CA PRO A 658 -41.12 -14.89 -4.74
C PRO A 658 -40.37 -14.44 -3.47
N GLU A 659 -39.76 -15.35 -2.71
CA GLU A 659 -39.02 -15.00 -1.49
C GLU A 659 -37.74 -14.19 -1.78
N VAL A 660 -37.00 -14.54 -2.83
CA VAL A 660 -35.80 -13.81 -3.27
C VAL A 660 -36.18 -12.42 -3.79
N CYS A 661 -37.24 -12.31 -4.59
CA CYS A 661 -37.80 -11.02 -5.00
C CYS A 661 -38.29 -10.21 -3.79
N TRP A 662 -38.97 -10.84 -2.84
CA TRP A 662 -39.46 -10.19 -1.62
C TRP A 662 -38.31 -9.69 -0.73
N LEU A 663 -37.26 -10.48 -0.55
CA LEU A 663 -36.04 -10.09 0.18
C LEU A 663 -35.27 -8.96 -0.52
N PHE A 664 -35.24 -8.97 -1.85
CA PHE A 664 -34.70 -7.85 -2.64
C PHE A 664 -35.50 -6.56 -2.38
N PHE A 665 -36.84 -6.62 -2.40
CA PHE A 665 -37.68 -5.48 -2.06
C PHE A 665 -37.49 -5.00 -0.61
N LEU A 666 -37.33 -5.92 0.35
CA LEU A 666 -37.13 -5.60 1.75
C LEU A 666 -35.77 -4.92 1.99
N SER A 667 -34.71 -5.42 1.36
CA SER A 667 -33.36 -4.83 1.45
C SER A 667 -33.30 -3.46 0.76
N PHE A 668 -34.02 -3.25 -0.34
CA PHE A 668 -34.17 -1.91 -0.94
C PHE A 668 -34.90 -0.93 -0.01
N TYR A 669 -35.95 -1.37 0.69
CA TYR A 669 -36.73 -0.53 1.60
C TYR A 669 -35.96 -0.18 2.90
N VAL A 670 -35.19 -1.12 3.45
CA VAL A 670 -34.42 -0.93 4.68
C VAL A 670 -33.21 0.01 4.48
N PHE A 671 -32.61 0.06 3.28
CA PHE A 671 -31.46 0.94 3.02
C PHE A 671 -31.84 2.35 2.50
N HIS A 672 -33.05 2.56 1.97
CA HIS A 672 -33.48 3.87 1.45
C HIS A 672 -34.46 4.66 2.34
N CYS A 673 -34.97 4.08 3.42
CA CYS A 673 -35.71 4.83 4.45
C CYS A 673 -34.85 5.01 5.71
N PRO A 674 -34.39 6.23 6.05
CA PRO A 674 -33.87 6.49 7.37
C PRO A 674 -35.07 6.54 8.33
N PHE A 675 -35.15 5.58 9.26
CA PHE A 675 -35.86 5.78 10.52
C PHE A 675 -34.88 6.27 11.59
#